data_AF-A0A6P8F1H9-F1
#
_entry.id   AF-A0A6P8F1H9-F1
#
_cell.length_a   1.000
_cell.length_b   1.000
_cell.length_c   1.000
_cell.angle_alpha   90.00
_cell.angle_beta   90.00
_cell.angle_gamma   90.00
#
_symmetry.space_group_name_H-M   'P 1'
#
loop_
_entity.id
_entity.type
_entity.pdbx_description
1 polymer ?
#
loop_
_entity_poly.entity_id
_entity_poly.type
_entity_poly.pdbx_seq_one_letter_code
_entity_poly.pdbx_strand_id
1 'polypeptide(L)'
;MLDAPIDESEVRAAILTMKSGRSPGLDGFPAEYYKVTIDLLAPILTKVYTEALEVGLLPPTFNDAVITILLKKEKDPYEPSSYRPISLENVDCKILSKVLAMRLEKVLPKVINEDQATARLCVLHEVQARGYGGDSDGPQRQMDFTHRLLPGENTEDLLHTLRVVEILQLTMDIILEKKIILTEILSAETAFILQHVQQNKLITDRDYSALKSLPPNTEMMSGEVLDKLRDKGEDTCPGVSAPATPPQDPDHISKINEYKTSICSTYKKVKEYNSLSGESVLLADRYTELLIVETHRKQREREEEIRFRGEHHQQVLKTRASEAYNRITVDQLFKPDDRGDVPKAVILQGHSGHGKSFTVQKIMYDWASGKVFKDLFHLVLHLKCKEFNEISEECSLVDLLSYCPSFTSETAEVLKDSKMKVLFLIDGFDELKFSFEETSTVPHKDPFREATVEATLGALLKGLVLPKCFLLVTTRSTASDKLSKLLSDSQRFTDILGFTEEGVNEYFQRFFKEELLAKKAFDCVRTNETLYTACFIPVICWITCTVFREQEEEGMDITKELETTTSIFVHFVSILLEHHCQGLSQPETLLRSLGQLAERGLQEHQVLFDEKSLSEAFPDPSQEKKYNLFLCKFLLKKKVKQERMYSFMHLSFQEFFAALQYLMLENEEEALDKLQALLGNFECFQPVVQFLFGLSNRGIDTHLIKQSRPSIKARLQKWLLRVLKRYRTNPWNHKEIMLHILHCLYELHEEEFVREAMGVWGEVMFDRIPLTRTDCWVLLYCLQCCPTIGSLKLTKCNITAEKLRMLQPALSRCEELG
;
A
#
# COMPACT_ATOMS: atom_id res chain seq x y z
N MET A 1 41.47 -28.65 -7.22
CA MET A 1 42.04 -27.50 -6.48
C MET A 1 41.12 -26.29 -6.56
N LEU A 2 40.59 -25.96 -7.75
CA LEU A 2 39.54 -24.94 -7.89
C LEU A 2 38.16 -25.50 -7.52
N ASP A 3 37.91 -26.78 -7.82
CA ASP A 3 36.63 -27.47 -7.57
C ASP A 3 36.53 -28.12 -6.18
N ALA A 4 37.47 -27.81 -5.28
CA ALA A 4 37.39 -28.29 -3.90
C ALA A 4 36.42 -27.39 -3.09
N PRO A 5 35.73 -27.91 -2.06
CA PRO A 5 34.91 -27.09 -1.17
C PRO A 5 35.68 -25.88 -0.63
N ILE A 6 35.01 -24.75 -0.45
CA ILE A 6 35.65 -23.54 0.11
C ILE A 6 35.94 -23.75 1.58
N ASP A 7 37.16 -23.49 2.01
CA ASP A 7 37.56 -23.60 3.41
C ASP A 7 37.35 -22.27 4.15
N GLU A 8 36.99 -22.35 5.43
CA GLU A 8 36.72 -21.16 6.25
C GLU A 8 37.96 -20.27 6.39
N SER A 9 39.16 -20.88 6.43
CA SER A 9 40.41 -20.10 6.47
C SER A 9 40.62 -19.25 5.23
N GLU A 10 40.13 -19.69 4.07
CA GLU A 10 40.21 -18.93 2.81
C GLU A 10 39.25 -17.73 2.84
N VAL A 11 38.03 -17.92 3.34
CA VAL A 11 37.05 -16.84 3.52
C VAL A 11 37.59 -15.78 4.50
N ARG A 12 38.16 -16.23 5.63
CA ARG A 12 38.78 -15.32 6.62
C ARG A 12 39.94 -14.53 6.01
N ALA A 13 40.82 -15.19 5.27
CA ALA A 13 41.93 -14.53 4.61
C ALA A 13 41.47 -13.52 3.55
N ALA A 14 40.42 -13.85 2.80
CA ALA A 14 39.82 -12.94 1.84
C ALA A 14 39.29 -11.67 2.52
N ILE A 15 38.51 -11.80 3.60
CA ILE A 15 37.96 -10.68 4.38
C ILE A 15 39.08 -9.77 4.93
N LEU A 16 40.10 -10.35 5.57
CA LEU A 16 41.18 -9.59 6.20
C LEU A 16 42.01 -8.79 5.17
N THR A 17 42.16 -9.30 3.95
CA THR A 17 42.95 -8.66 2.89
C THR A 17 42.17 -7.63 2.06
N MET A 18 40.88 -7.45 2.30
CA MET A 18 40.09 -6.41 1.61
C MET A 18 40.54 -4.99 2.00
N LYS A 19 40.44 -4.04 1.06
CA LYS A 19 40.75 -2.63 1.33
C LYS A 19 39.59 -1.94 2.05
N SER A 20 39.90 -1.26 3.15
CA SER A 20 38.97 -0.39 3.89
C SER A 20 38.75 0.96 3.17
N GLY A 21 37.70 1.69 3.53
CA GLY A 21 37.33 2.99 2.98
C GLY A 21 36.72 2.93 1.58
N ARG A 22 36.06 1.81 1.23
CA ARG A 22 35.37 1.62 -0.06
C ARG A 22 33.86 1.57 0.15
N SER A 23 33.12 2.16 -0.77
CA SER A 23 31.65 2.16 -0.74
C SER A 23 31.10 0.73 -0.88
N PRO A 24 30.14 0.33 -0.03
CA PRO A 24 29.46 -0.97 -0.11
C PRO A 24 28.44 -1.00 -1.26
N GLY A 25 27.81 -2.17 -1.45
CA GLY A 25 26.68 -2.35 -2.36
C GLY A 25 25.35 -1.92 -1.72
N LEU A 26 24.24 -2.44 -2.25
CA LEU A 26 22.87 -2.12 -1.80
C LEU A 26 22.60 -2.50 -0.34
N ASP A 27 23.32 -3.50 0.17
CA ASP A 27 23.19 -3.98 1.54
C ASP A 27 23.76 -3.02 2.59
N GLY A 28 24.56 -2.03 2.18
CA GLY A 28 25.19 -1.07 3.06
C GLY A 28 26.31 -1.63 3.94
N PHE A 29 26.74 -2.90 3.77
CA PHE A 29 27.77 -3.52 4.62
C PHE A 29 29.18 -3.35 4.02
N PRO A 30 30.05 -2.51 4.60
CA PRO A 30 31.40 -2.30 4.08
C PRO A 30 32.35 -3.42 4.52
N ALA A 31 33.54 -3.52 3.91
CA ALA A 31 34.52 -4.56 4.25
C ALA A 31 34.93 -4.57 5.73
N GLU A 32 34.88 -3.41 6.39
CA GLU A 32 35.11 -3.21 7.81
C GLU A 32 34.13 -3.99 8.68
N TYR A 33 32.86 -4.05 8.27
CA TYR A 33 31.85 -4.83 8.97
C TYR A 33 32.23 -6.31 8.99
N TYR A 34 32.60 -6.87 7.84
CA TYR A 34 33.03 -8.26 7.72
C TYR A 34 34.32 -8.55 8.48
N LYS A 35 35.25 -7.58 8.55
CA LYS A 35 36.47 -7.72 9.35
C LYS A 35 36.20 -7.78 10.85
N VAL A 36 35.26 -6.95 11.34
CA VAL A 36 34.89 -6.91 12.76
C VAL A 36 34.06 -8.14 13.16
N THR A 37 33.20 -8.62 12.26
CA THR A 37 32.28 -9.74 12.52
C THR A 37 32.79 -11.07 11.95
N ILE A 38 34.08 -11.15 11.62
CA ILE A 38 34.69 -12.26 10.89
C ILE A 38 34.48 -13.61 11.57
N ASP A 39 34.51 -13.66 12.90
CA ASP A 39 34.33 -14.89 13.67
C ASP A 39 32.91 -15.45 13.59
N LEU A 40 31.94 -14.57 13.36
CA LEU A 40 30.53 -14.95 13.21
C LEU A 40 30.20 -15.28 11.75
N LEU A 41 30.66 -14.46 10.81
CA LEU A 41 30.23 -14.53 9.41
C LEU A 41 31.04 -15.51 8.57
N ALA A 42 32.33 -15.71 8.85
CA ALA A 42 33.14 -16.60 8.02
C ALA A 42 32.60 -18.05 7.97
N PRO A 43 32.17 -18.69 9.07
CA PRO A 43 31.57 -20.03 9.02
C PRO A 43 30.28 -20.08 8.19
N ILE A 44 29.48 -19.01 8.22
CA ILE A 44 28.20 -18.91 7.50
C ILE A 44 28.45 -18.73 6.01
N LEU A 45 29.28 -17.76 5.64
CA LEU A 45 29.66 -17.48 4.27
C LEU A 45 30.33 -18.69 3.60
N THR A 46 31.14 -19.43 4.34
CA THR A 46 31.77 -20.67 3.85
C THR A 46 30.73 -21.71 3.39
N LYS A 47 29.66 -21.89 4.16
CA LYS A 47 28.56 -22.80 3.79
C LYS A 47 27.82 -22.31 2.55
N VAL A 48 27.46 -21.02 2.54
CA VAL A 48 26.76 -20.37 1.42
C VAL A 48 27.57 -20.51 0.13
N TYR A 49 28.89 -20.25 0.17
CA TYR A 49 29.73 -20.36 -1.02
C TYR A 49 29.94 -21.79 -1.49
N THR A 50 30.06 -22.74 -0.55
CA THR A 50 30.22 -24.16 -0.89
C THR A 50 28.96 -24.67 -1.59
N GLU A 51 27.78 -24.39 -1.03
CA GLU A 51 26.50 -24.76 -1.62
C GLU A 51 26.27 -24.08 -2.98
N ALA A 52 26.60 -22.79 -3.11
CA ALA A 52 26.47 -22.08 -4.38
C ALA A 52 27.33 -22.69 -5.51
N LEU A 53 28.53 -23.19 -5.18
CA LEU A 53 29.40 -23.89 -6.13
C LEU A 53 28.92 -25.31 -6.44
N GLU A 54 28.30 -26.00 -5.49
CA GLU A 54 27.74 -27.35 -5.68
C GLU A 54 26.48 -27.34 -6.54
N VAL A 55 25.58 -26.38 -6.31
CA VAL A 55 24.30 -26.25 -7.02
C VAL A 55 24.44 -25.49 -8.35
N GLY A 56 25.54 -24.75 -8.53
CA GLY A 56 25.77 -23.92 -9.71
C GLY A 56 24.89 -22.66 -9.78
N LEU A 57 24.31 -22.25 -8.65
CA LEU A 57 23.46 -21.06 -8.52
C LEU A 57 24.01 -20.15 -7.43
N LEU A 58 24.21 -18.87 -7.76
CA LEU A 58 24.58 -17.84 -6.80
C LEU A 58 23.33 -17.27 -6.10
N PRO A 59 23.45 -16.76 -4.85
CA PRO A 59 22.36 -16.02 -4.21
C PRO A 59 21.84 -14.89 -5.12
N PRO A 60 20.52 -14.64 -5.21
CA PRO A 60 19.96 -13.62 -6.10
C PRO A 60 20.61 -12.24 -5.91
N THR A 61 20.90 -11.86 -4.67
CA THR A 61 21.54 -10.59 -4.29
C THR A 61 22.97 -10.42 -4.82
N PHE A 62 23.64 -11.50 -5.25
CA PHE A 62 24.99 -11.42 -5.83
C PHE A 62 24.96 -10.91 -7.28
N ASN A 63 23.78 -10.88 -7.91
CA ASN A 63 23.58 -10.35 -9.25
C ASN A 63 23.19 -8.87 -9.25
N ASP A 64 23.01 -8.25 -8.08
CA ASP A 64 22.61 -6.86 -7.94
C ASP A 64 23.83 -5.93 -7.79
N ALA A 65 23.83 -4.83 -8.53
CA ALA A 65 24.84 -3.78 -8.41
C ALA A 65 24.24 -2.38 -8.64
N VAL A 66 24.70 -1.40 -7.86
CA VAL A 66 24.36 0.02 -8.10
C VAL A 66 25.40 0.62 -9.03
N ILE A 67 24.97 1.13 -10.18
CA ILE A 67 25.85 1.86 -11.10
C ILE A 67 25.88 3.32 -10.67
N THR A 68 27.03 3.77 -10.17
CA THR A 68 27.30 5.19 -9.93
C THR A 68 28.29 5.73 -10.94
N ILE A 69 28.19 7.01 -11.26
CA ILE A 69 29.05 7.65 -12.25
C ILE A 69 30.07 8.52 -11.52
N LEU A 70 31.36 8.23 -11.69
CA LEU A 70 32.44 9.01 -11.08
C LEU A 70 33.15 9.86 -12.13
N LEU A 71 33.24 11.17 -11.88
CA LEU A 71 34.06 12.07 -12.68
C LEU A 71 35.55 11.70 -12.54
N LYS A 72 36.23 11.48 -13.67
CA LYS A 72 37.69 11.30 -13.70
C LYS A 72 38.36 12.59 -13.23
N LYS A 73 39.38 12.48 -12.37
CA LYS A 73 40.12 13.64 -11.87
C LYS A 73 40.60 14.50 -13.04
N GLU A 74 40.43 15.82 -12.92
CA GLU A 74 40.92 16.82 -13.88
C GLU A 74 40.32 16.70 -15.30
N LYS A 75 39.12 16.15 -15.42
CA LYS A 75 38.36 16.07 -16.67
C LYS A 75 37.12 16.98 -16.62
N ASP A 76 36.71 17.46 -17.80
CA ASP A 76 35.60 18.41 -17.94
C ASP A 76 34.26 17.78 -17.52
N PRO A 77 33.56 18.31 -16.49
CA PRO A 77 32.28 17.76 -16.04
C PRO A 77 31.15 17.88 -17.07
N TYR A 78 31.32 18.65 -18.15
CA TYR A 78 30.32 18.79 -19.21
C TYR A 78 30.54 17.80 -20.38
N GLU A 79 31.65 17.06 -20.40
CA GLU A 79 31.87 15.99 -21.38
C GLU A 79 31.44 14.62 -20.83
N PRO A 80 30.54 13.88 -21.50
CA PRO A 80 30.18 12.51 -21.09
C PRO A 80 31.38 11.56 -20.97
N SER A 81 32.45 11.78 -21.75
CA SER A 81 33.67 10.97 -21.75
C SER A 81 34.52 11.10 -20.46
N SER A 82 34.31 12.19 -19.71
CA SER A 82 34.97 12.51 -18.46
C SER A 82 34.52 11.65 -17.30
N TYR A 83 33.39 10.98 -17.45
CA TYR A 83 32.82 10.12 -16.44
C TYR A 83 33.22 8.66 -16.66
N ARG A 84 33.29 7.89 -15.57
CA ARG A 84 33.39 6.42 -15.63
C ARG A 84 32.29 5.80 -14.77
N PRO A 85 31.56 4.79 -15.28
CA PRO A 85 30.65 4.03 -14.44
C PRO A 85 31.45 3.19 -13.44
N ILE A 86 30.92 3.06 -12.23
CA ILE A 86 31.42 2.20 -11.16
C ILE A 86 30.24 1.37 -10.67
N SER A 87 30.39 0.06 -10.74
CA SER A 87 29.42 -0.89 -10.17
C SER A 87 29.75 -1.11 -8.69
N LEU A 88 28.81 -0.75 -7.81
CA LEU A 88 28.86 -1.00 -6.38
C LEU A 88 28.12 -2.30 -6.07
N GLU A 89 28.86 -3.40 -6.03
CA GLU A 89 28.37 -4.72 -5.62
C GLU A 89 28.50 -4.96 -4.11
N ASN A 90 27.66 -5.85 -3.57
CA ASN A 90 27.74 -6.27 -2.16
C ASN A 90 29.10 -6.92 -1.84
N VAL A 91 29.54 -6.74 -0.60
CA VAL A 91 30.90 -7.12 -0.18
C VAL A 91 31.05 -8.64 -0.03
N ASP A 92 29.99 -9.35 0.31
CA ASP A 92 29.92 -10.82 0.34
C ASP A 92 30.20 -11.47 -1.03
N CYS A 93 29.71 -10.91 -2.14
CA CYS A 93 30.06 -11.37 -3.49
C CYS A 93 31.55 -11.11 -3.81
N LYS A 94 32.07 -9.96 -3.38
CA LYS A 94 33.50 -9.61 -3.53
C LYS A 94 34.42 -10.52 -2.73
N ILE A 95 33.98 -10.99 -1.56
CA ILE A 95 34.72 -11.95 -0.74
C ILE A 95 34.86 -13.27 -1.51
N LEU A 96 33.78 -13.80 -2.11
CA LEU A 96 33.83 -15.00 -2.94
C LEU A 96 34.79 -14.84 -4.13
N SER A 97 34.69 -13.72 -4.85
CA SER A 97 35.59 -13.41 -5.97
C SER A 97 37.06 -13.37 -5.54
N LYS A 98 37.33 -12.83 -4.34
CA LYS A 98 38.67 -12.79 -3.76
C LYS A 98 39.19 -14.18 -3.38
N VAL A 99 38.35 -15.04 -2.78
CA VAL A 99 38.68 -16.44 -2.47
C VAL A 99 39.09 -17.18 -3.75
N LEU A 100 38.30 -17.06 -4.82
CA LEU A 100 38.59 -17.70 -6.10
C LEU A 100 39.90 -17.18 -6.72
N ALA A 101 40.13 -15.87 -6.67
CA ALA A 101 41.38 -15.28 -7.16
C ALA A 101 42.61 -15.80 -6.39
N MET A 102 42.53 -15.94 -5.06
CA MET A 102 43.61 -16.50 -4.24
C MET A 102 43.88 -17.98 -4.57
N ARG A 103 42.86 -18.76 -4.93
CA ARG A 103 43.04 -20.14 -5.40
C ARG A 103 43.73 -20.19 -6.76
N LEU A 104 43.31 -19.33 -7.69
CA LEU A 104 43.90 -19.20 -9.02
C LEU A 104 45.38 -18.79 -8.95
N GLU A 105 45.74 -17.87 -8.06
CA GLU A 105 47.11 -17.41 -7.87
C GLU A 105 48.09 -18.55 -7.52
N LYS A 106 47.63 -19.56 -6.77
CA LYS A 106 48.42 -20.75 -6.42
C LYS A 106 48.64 -21.69 -7.63
N VAL A 107 47.79 -21.62 -8.64
CA VAL A 107 47.79 -22.54 -9.80
C VAL A 107 48.42 -21.89 -11.04
N LEU A 108 48.23 -20.59 -11.23
CA LEU A 108 48.73 -19.83 -12.40
C LEU A 108 50.22 -20.05 -12.70
N PRO A 109 51.13 -20.13 -11.72
CA PRO A 109 52.54 -20.39 -12.00
C PRO A 109 52.84 -21.74 -12.65
N LYS A 110 51.94 -22.72 -12.50
CA LYS A 110 52.06 -24.06 -13.10
C LYS A 110 51.51 -24.12 -14.53
N VAL A 111 50.72 -23.14 -14.94
CA VAL A 111 49.98 -23.13 -16.21
C VAL A 111 50.55 -22.09 -17.17
N ILE A 112 51.02 -20.95 -16.66
CA ILE A 112 51.59 -19.85 -17.45
C ILE A 112 53.07 -19.74 -17.08
N ASN A 113 53.98 -19.65 -18.05
CA ASN A 113 55.43 -19.51 -17.82
C ASN A 113 55.77 -18.20 -17.07
N GLU A 114 56.86 -18.18 -16.29
CA GLU A 114 57.31 -17.01 -15.52
C GLU A 114 57.59 -15.79 -16.40
N ASP A 115 58.04 -16.00 -17.64
CA ASP A 115 58.28 -14.93 -18.62
C ASP A 115 57.00 -14.20 -19.06
N GLN A 116 55.81 -14.72 -18.70
CA GLN A 116 54.50 -14.13 -18.99
C GLN A 116 53.81 -13.57 -17.74
N ALA A 117 54.56 -12.90 -16.86
CA ALA A 117 54.05 -12.26 -15.66
C ALA A 117 52.85 -11.32 -15.93
N THR A 118 52.85 -10.59 -17.05
CA THR A 118 51.74 -9.71 -17.47
C THR A 118 50.46 -10.50 -17.75
N ALA A 119 50.55 -11.68 -18.37
CA ALA A 119 49.38 -12.53 -18.63
C ALA A 119 48.79 -13.10 -17.34
N ARG A 120 49.63 -13.49 -16.37
CA ARG A 120 49.19 -13.92 -15.03
C ARG A 120 48.45 -12.80 -14.30
N LEU A 121 48.97 -11.57 -14.36
CA LEU A 121 48.33 -10.38 -13.78
C LEU A 121 46.98 -10.06 -14.45
N CYS A 122 46.88 -10.15 -15.78
CA CYS A 122 45.62 -9.94 -16.50
C CYS A 122 44.53 -10.96 -16.09
N VAL A 123 44.87 -12.24 -15.93
CA VAL A 123 43.90 -13.27 -15.52
C VAL A 123 43.40 -13.05 -14.09
N LEU A 124 44.30 -12.70 -13.16
CA LEU A 124 43.91 -12.36 -11.78
C LEU A 124 43.07 -11.08 -11.72
N HIS A 125 43.44 -10.08 -12.53
CA HIS A 125 42.71 -8.83 -12.61
C HIS A 125 41.33 -9.02 -13.24
N GLU A 126 41.16 -9.91 -14.21
CA GLU A 126 39.86 -10.21 -14.82
C GLU A 126 38.89 -10.89 -13.84
N VAL A 127 39.38 -11.85 -13.04
CA VAL A 127 38.58 -12.53 -12.00
C VAL A 127 38.21 -11.57 -10.86
N GLN A 128 39.08 -10.61 -10.55
CA GLN A 128 38.81 -9.58 -9.53
C GLN A 128 37.98 -8.41 -10.08
N ALA A 129 38.13 -8.01 -11.35
CA ALA A 129 37.42 -6.91 -11.99
C ALA A 129 35.97 -7.28 -12.34
N ARG A 130 35.67 -8.57 -12.52
CA ARG A 130 34.30 -9.08 -12.63
C ARG A 130 33.54 -9.15 -11.29
N GLY A 131 34.20 -8.77 -10.18
CA GLY A 131 33.57 -8.38 -8.90
C GLY A 131 33.85 -6.92 -8.50
N TYR A 132 34.48 -6.13 -9.40
CA TYR A 132 34.86 -4.73 -9.18
C TYR A 132 34.81 -3.99 -10.51
N GLY A 133 33.60 -3.84 -11.08
CA GLY A 133 33.22 -2.83 -12.06
C GLY A 133 34.15 -2.64 -13.27
N GLY A 134 33.78 -3.27 -14.39
CA GLY A 134 34.27 -2.92 -15.73
C GLY A 134 33.36 -3.51 -16.83
N ASP A 135 32.63 -2.62 -17.51
CA ASP A 135 31.76 -2.82 -18.68
C ASP A 135 30.40 -3.52 -18.52
N SER A 136 29.41 -2.93 -19.20
CA SER A 136 27.96 -3.08 -19.08
C SER A 136 27.36 -4.38 -19.64
N ASP A 137 28.12 -5.48 -19.64
CA ASP A 137 27.73 -6.74 -20.30
C ASP A 137 28.02 -7.99 -19.44
N GLY A 138 28.18 -7.80 -18.13
CA GLY A 138 28.63 -8.80 -17.15
C GLY A 138 27.70 -10.02 -16.91
N PRO A 139 26.39 -9.85 -16.66
CA PRO A 139 25.55 -10.95 -16.18
C PRO A 139 25.35 -12.09 -17.20
N GLN A 140 25.21 -11.75 -18.49
CA GLN A 140 24.99 -12.73 -19.55
C GLN A 140 26.25 -13.57 -19.86
N ARG A 141 27.45 -12.96 -19.73
CA ARG A 141 28.74 -13.65 -19.96
C ARG A 141 29.19 -14.50 -18.78
N GLN A 142 28.67 -14.23 -17.58
CA GLN A 142 28.93 -15.02 -16.38
C GLN A 142 28.27 -16.41 -16.50
N MET A 143 27.04 -16.50 -17.02
CA MET A 143 26.37 -17.77 -17.33
C MET A 143 27.08 -18.59 -18.42
N ASP A 144 27.59 -17.96 -19.47
CA ASP A 144 28.28 -18.63 -20.59
C ASP A 144 29.65 -19.25 -20.21
N PHE A 145 30.27 -18.76 -19.13
CA PHE A 145 31.57 -19.28 -18.64
C PHE A 145 31.38 -20.45 -17.65
N THR A 146 30.36 -20.41 -16.78
CA THR A 146 29.99 -21.54 -15.91
C THR A 146 29.43 -22.72 -16.70
N HIS A 147 28.63 -22.47 -17.76
CA HIS A 147 28.10 -23.53 -18.63
C HIS A 147 29.17 -24.30 -19.42
N ARG A 148 30.37 -23.71 -19.60
CA ARG A 148 31.51 -24.35 -20.31
C ARG A 148 32.42 -25.18 -19.41
N LEU A 149 32.23 -25.15 -18.09
CA LEU A 149 33.09 -25.84 -17.12
C LEU A 149 32.44 -27.05 -16.44
N LEU A 150 31.15 -27.33 -16.66
CA LEU A 150 30.44 -28.44 -16.04
C LEU A 150 29.63 -29.24 -17.07
N PRO A 151 30.04 -30.48 -17.43
CA PRO A 151 29.19 -31.39 -18.18
C PRO A 151 28.48 -32.36 -17.22
N GLY A 152 27.16 -32.52 -17.39
CA GLY A 152 26.46 -33.69 -16.88
C GLY A 152 25.02 -33.43 -16.45
N GLU A 153 24.09 -33.75 -17.35
CA GLU A 153 22.67 -33.93 -17.06
C GLU A 153 22.46 -35.05 -16.02
N ASN A 154 21.51 -34.85 -15.09
CA ASN A 154 20.49 -35.87 -14.82
C ASN A 154 19.31 -35.29 -14.06
N THR A 155 18.14 -35.53 -14.65
CA THR A 155 16.80 -35.28 -14.17
C THR A 155 16.42 -36.28 -13.08
N GLU A 156 16.56 -35.94 -11.80
CA GLU A 156 15.80 -36.63 -10.72
C GLU A 156 15.69 -35.92 -9.35
N ASP A 157 16.18 -34.70 -9.14
CA ASP A 157 16.18 -34.07 -7.79
C ASP A 157 15.28 -32.84 -7.60
N LEU A 158 14.12 -32.83 -8.26
CA LEU A 158 13.09 -31.79 -8.04
C LEU A 158 12.29 -31.96 -6.73
N LEU A 159 12.60 -32.98 -5.93
CA LEU A 159 11.92 -33.26 -4.65
C LEU A 159 12.77 -32.98 -3.40
N HIS A 160 14.04 -32.60 -3.57
CA HIS A 160 14.87 -32.06 -2.49
C HIS A 160 14.91 -30.53 -2.46
N THR A 161 14.45 -29.87 -3.53
CA THR A 161 14.31 -28.41 -3.67
C THR A 161 13.26 -27.79 -2.74
N LEU A 162 12.35 -28.59 -2.18
CA LEU A 162 11.26 -28.10 -1.31
C LEU A 162 11.55 -28.17 0.20
N ARG A 163 12.70 -28.70 0.64
CA ARG A 163 13.08 -28.73 2.07
C ARG A 163 14.18 -27.74 2.48
N VAL A 164 14.83 -27.08 1.52
CA VAL A 164 15.94 -26.14 1.79
C VAL A 164 15.45 -24.70 1.92
N VAL A 165 14.35 -24.32 1.25
CA VAL A 165 13.72 -22.99 1.39
C VAL A 165 13.12 -22.79 2.79
N GLU A 166 12.51 -23.83 3.38
CA GLU A 166 12.00 -23.77 4.76
C GLU A 166 13.12 -23.70 5.81
N ILE A 167 14.27 -24.35 5.57
CA ILE A 167 15.41 -24.32 6.50
C ILE A 167 16.16 -22.99 6.42
N LEU A 168 16.28 -22.37 5.24
CA LEU A 168 16.88 -21.04 5.07
C LEU A 168 16.01 -19.92 5.65
N GLN A 169 14.68 -20.03 5.53
CA GLN A 169 13.74 -19.12 6.20
C GLN A 169 13.81 -19.30 7.74
N LEU A 170 13.78 -20.53 8.26
CA LEU A 170 13.96 -20.80 9.70
C LEU A 170 15.32 -20.30 10.21
N THR A 171 16.38 -20.39 9.41
CA THR A 171 17.73 -19.94 9.80
C THR A 171 17.85 -18.43 9.80
N MET A 172 17.21 -17.72 8.86
CA MET A 172 17.10 -16.26 8.87
C MET A 172 16.24 -15.75 10.03
N ASP A 173 15.16 -16.45 10.34
CA ASP A 173 14.30 -16.16 11.50
C ASP A 173 15.04 -16.42 12.82
N ILE A 174 15.85 -17.49 12.93
CA ILE A 174 16.74 -17.74 14.08
C ILE A 174 17.86 -16.69 14.18
N ILE A 175 18.37 -16.16 13.07
CA ILE A 175 19.37 -15.08 13.07
C ILE A 175 18.74 -13.75 13.50
N LEU A 176 17.49 -13.48 13.11
CA LEU A 176 16.68 -12.35 13.58
C LEU A 176 16.28 -12.49 15.06
N GLU A 177 15.93 -13.69 15.52
CA GLU A 177 15.64 -13.99 16.92
C GLU A 177 16.90 -13.89 17.79
N LYS A 178 18.06 -14.34 17.27
CA LYS A 178 19.36 -14.15 17.92
C LYS A 178 19.86 -12.70 17.86
N LYS A 179 19.40 -11.87 16.91
CA LYS A 179 19.61 -10.41 16.91
C LYS A 179 18.88 -9.73 18.06
N ILE A 180 17.69 -10.22 18.44
CA ILE A 180 16.97 -9.76 19.64
C ILE A 180 17.76 -10.13 20.90
N ILE A 181 18.21 -11.38 21.00
CA ILE A 181 19.04 -11.86 22.12
C ILE A 181 20.40 -11.14 22.19
N LEU A 182 21.05 -10.84 21.06
CA LEU A 182 22.29 -10.04 21.03
C LEU A 182 22.05 -8.58 21.41
N THR A 183 20.88 -8.02 21.10
CA THR A 183 20.48 -6.68 21.54
C THR A 183 20.18 -6.67 23.05
N GLU A 184 19.65 -7.77 23.60
CA GLU A 184 19.49 -8.00 25.04
C GLU A 184 20.82 -8.30 25.77
N ILE A 185 21.81 -8.88 25.09
CA ILE A 185 23.17 -9.07 25.65
C ILE A 185 23.96 -7.76 25.59
N LEU A 186 23.81 -6.95 24.54
CA LEU A 186 24.43 -5.63 24.44
C LEU A 186 23.80 -4.61 25.41
N SER A 187 22.56 -4.84 25.85
CA SER A 187 21.97 -4.11 26.97
C SER A 187 22.44 -4.61 28.35
N ALA A 188 23.14 -5.76 28.44
CA ALA A 188 23.50 -6.38 29.72
C ALA A 188 24.84 -5.93 30.35
N GLU A 189 25.73 -5.21 29.66
CA GLU A 189 27.00 -4.71 30.25
C GLU A 189 27.25 -3.20 30.00
N THR A 190 26.39 -2.37 30.57
CA THR A 190 26.50 -0.91 30.60
C THR A 190 27.84 -0.39 31.13
N ALA A 191 28.53 -1.13 32.00
CA ALA A 191 29.83 -0.74 32.55
C ALA A 191 30.98 -0.75 31.52
N PHE A 192 30.96 -1.69 30.57
CA PHE A 192 31.98 -1.79 29.52
C PHE A 192 31.86 -0.64 28.51
N ILE A 193 30.63 -0.33 28.11
CA ILE A 193 30.32 0.77 27.18
C ILE A 193 30.72 2.12 27.77
N LEU A 194 30.34 2.41 29.03
CA LEU A 194 30.71 3.65 29.71
C LEU A 194 32.23 3.84 29.79
N GLN A 195 32.97 2.78 30.10
CA GLN A 195 34.43 2.81 30.17
C GLN A 195 35.08 3.03 28.80
N HIS A 196 34.54 2.40 27.75
CA HIS A 196 35.02 2.54 26.38
C HIS A 196 34.76 3.96 25.80
N VAL A 197 33.60 4.54 26.09
CA VAL A 197 33.21 5.88 25.64
C VAL A 197 34.03 6.98 26.34
N GLN A 198 34.42 6.78 27.61
CA GLN A 198 35.34 7.67 28.32
C GLN A 198 36.78 7.56 27.79
N GLN A 199 37.29 6.34 27.56
CA GLN A 199 38.66 6.11 27.06
C GLN A 199 38.89 6.74 25.68
N ASN A 200 37.86 6.83 24.86
CA ASN A 200 37.89 7.49 23.55
C ASN A 200 37.54 8.99 23.62
N LYS A 201 37.45 9.60 24.81
CA LYS A 201 37.13 11.02 25.06
C LYS A 201 35.79 11.50 24.49
N LEU A 202 34.84 10.60 24.25
CA LEU A 202 33.53 10.95 23.70
C LEU A 202 32.63 11.66 24.74
N ILE A 203 32.83 11.34 26.03
CA ILE A 203 32.22 12.01 27.19
C ILE A 203 33.31 12.53 28.14
N THR A 204 33.02 13.55 28.97
CA THR A 204 34.00 14.08 29.94
C THR A 204 34.12 13.21 31.19
N ASP A 205 35.21 13.33 31.94
CA ASP A 205 35.37 12.63 33.24
C ASP A 205 34.24 12.96 34.23
N ARG A 206 33.67 14.17 34.11
CA ARG A 206 32.51 14.62 34.89
C ARG A 206 31.22 13.93 34.46
N ASP A 207 31.01 13.75 33.15
CA ASP A 207 29.87 13.00 32.60
C ASP A 207 29.93 11.52 32.95
N TYR A 208 31.13 10.92 32.82
CA TYR A 208 31.36 9.53 33.19
C TYR A 208 31.07 9.29 34.68
N SER A 209 31.50 10.19 35.56
CA SER A 209 31.25 10.08 37.00
C SER A 209 29.76 10.24 37.36
N ALA A 210 29.05 11.14 36.68
CA ALA A 210 27.61 11.33 36.86
C ALA A 210 26.82 10.10 36.39
N LEU A 211 27.15 9.56 35.21
CA LEU A 211 26.49 8.37 34.65
C LEU A 211 26.80 7.10 35.47
N LYS A 212 28.03 6.96 35.98
CA LYS A 212 28.40 5.84 36.86
C LYS A 212 27.68 5.87 38.22
N SER A 213 27.16 7.03 38.64
CA SER A 213 26.47 7.21 39.92
C SER A 213 24.96 6.93 39.89
N LEU A 214 24.39 6.73 38.69
CA LEU A 214 22.97 6.40 38.52
C LEU A 214 22.69 4.93 38.90
N PRO A 215 21.52 4.63 39.48
CA PRO A 215 21.14 3.25 39.81
C PRO A 215 21.03 2.39 38.53
N PRO A 216 21.31 1.08 38.60
CA PRO A 216 21.33 0.19 37.44
C PRO A 216 19.89 -0.12 36.99
N ASN A 217 19.26 0.84 36.33
CA ASN A 217 18.03 0.66 35.55
C ASN A 217 18.36 1.00 34.10
N THR A 218 18.33 -0.03 33.26
CA THR A 218 19.05 -0.11 31.98
C THR A 218 18.57 0.84 30.89
N GLU A 219 17.31 1.30 30.95
CA GLU A 219 16.70 2.16 29.92
C GLU A 219 16.99 3.66 30.10
N MET A 220 16.97 4.17 31.34
CA MET A 220 17.15 5.61 31.58
C MET A 220 18.60 6.05 31.33
N MET A 221 19.55 5.18 31.70
CA MET A 221 20.99 5.36 31.50
C MET A 221 21.39 5.30 30.02
N SER A 222 20.81 4.39 29.24
CA SER A 222 21.10 4.27 27.81
C SER A 222 20.51 5.44 27.01
N GLY A 223 19.33 5.94 27.41
CA GLY A 223 18.76 7.18 26.86
C GLY A 223 19.65 8.41 27.05
N GLU A 224 20.12 8.66 28.28
CA GLU A 224 20.97 9.82 28.57
C GLU A 224 22.36 9.74 27.90
N VAL A 225 22.94 8.54 27.76
CA VAL A 225 24.21 8.35 27.03
C VAL A 225 24.04 8.64 25.54
N LEU A 226 22.94 8.17 24.93
CA LEU A 226 22.63 8.41 23.52
C LEU A 226 22.31 9.88 23.24
N ASP A 227 21.57 10.55 24.13
CA ASP A 227 21.26 11.97 24.01
C ASP A 227 22.51 12.85 24.08
N LYS A 228 23.44 12.56 25.01
CA LYS A 228 24.72 13.29 25.10
C LYS A 228 25.67 13.04 23.93
N LEU A 229 25.58 11.88 23.29
CA LEU A 229 26.34 11.57 22.08
C LEU A 229 25.71 12.23 20.84
N ARG A 230 24.38 12.41 20.83
CA ARG A 230 23.64 13.10 19.77
C ARG A 230 23.93 14.60 19.74
N ASP A 231 23.96 15.24 20.91
CA ASP A 231 24.21 16.69 21.03
C ASP A 231 25.62 17.11 20.53
N LYS A 232 26.60 16.20 20.49
CA LYS A 232 27.94 16.48 19.91
C LYS A 232 28.05 16.20 18.41
N GLY A 233 27.07 15.52 17.81
CA GLY A 233 27.04 15.21 16.38
C GLY A 233 26.51 16.36 15.51
N GLU A 234 25.85 17.36 16.11
CA GLU A 234 25.21 18.47 15.39
C GLU A 234 26.17 19.60 14.98
N ASP A 235 27.41 19.64 15.51
CA ASP A 235 28.36 20.73 15.26
C ASP A 235 29.19 20.62 13.95
N THR A 236 28.93 19.63 13.08
CA THR A 236 29.76 19.40 11.87
C THR A 236 29.04 19.35 10.51
N CYS A 237 27.85 19.95 10.37
CA CYS A 237 27.22 20.16 9.04
C CYS A 237 26.45 21.49 8.98
N PRO A 238 26.90 22.50 8.21
CA PRO A 238 26.14 23.73 8.01
C PRO A 238 25.10 23.54 6.89
N GLY A 239 23.82 23.47 7.26
CA GLY A 239 22.74 23.44 6.27
C GLY A 239 21.42 22.86 6.75
N VAL A 240 20.94 23.24 7.94
CA VAL A 240 19.56 22.98 8.36
C VAL A 240 18.85 24.32 8.50
N SER A 241 17.70 24.46 7.85
CA SER A 241 16.84 25.63 8.03
C SER A 241 16.40 25.69 9.49
N ALA A 242 16.56 26.87 10.11
CA ALA A 242 16.36 27.03 11.53
C ALA A 242 14.97 26.56 12.00
N PRO A 243 14.87 25.90 13.18
CA PRO A 243 13.59 25.60 13.81
C PRO A 243 12.74 26.87 13.90
N ALA A 244 11.41 26.73 13.85
CA ALA A 244 10.53 27.88 14.01
C ALA A 244 10.82 28.56 15.36
N THR A 245 11.46 29.74 15.32
CA THR A 245 11.69 30.55 16.53
C THR A 245 10.33 30.83 17.17
N PRO A 246 10.11 30.48 18.45
CA PRO A 246 8.82 30.65 19.10
C PRO A 246 8.36 32.11 19.00
N PRO A 247 7.03 32.36 18.95
CA PRO A 247 6.50 33.72 18.89
C PRO A 247 7.08 34.53 20.05
N GLN A 248 7.72 35.67 19.77
CA GLN A 248 8.38 36.45 20.82
C GLN A 248 7.38 37.23 21.70
N ASP A 249 6.10 37.26 21.31
CA ASP A 249 5.03 37.89 22.07
C ASP A 249 4.32 36.87 22.99
N PRO A 250 4.41 37.00 24.32
CA PRO A 250 3.74 36.13 25.28
C PRO A 250 2.22 36.04 25.08
N ASP A 251 1.58 37.12 24.61
CA ASP A 251 0.14 37.17 24.38
C ASP A 251 -0.28 36.29 23.19
N HIS A 252 0.51 36.29 22.11
CA HIS A 252 0.30 35.41 20.97
C HIS A 252 0.48 33.93 21.35
N ILE A 253 1.46 33.61 22.19
CA ILE A 253 1.67 32.23 22.67
C ILE A 253 0.44 31.74 23.45
N SER A 254 -0.11 32.57 24.35
CA SER A 254 -1.29 32.21 25.15
C SER A 254 -2.48 31.90 24.24
N LYS A 255 -2.78 32.81 23.31
CA LYS A 255 -3.91 32.66 22.36
C LYS A 255 -3.79 31.41 21.48
N ILE A 256 -2.58 31.11 20.98
CA ILE A 256 -2.33 29.90 20.20
C ILE A 256 -2.53 28.64 21.05
N ASN A 257 -2.11 28.64 22.32
CA ASN A 257 -2.27 27.49 23.21
C ASN A 257 -3.75 27.25 23.58
N GLU A 258 -4.52 28.31 23.79
CA GLU A 258 -5.97 28.23 23.97
C GLU A 258 -6.65 27.64 22.72
N TYR A 259 -6.29 28.14 21.53
CA TYR A 259 -6.75 27.60 20.26
C TYR A 259 -6.41 26.10 20.12
N LYS A 260 -5.16 25.70 20.38
CA LYS A 260 -4.72 24.29 20.34
C LYS A 260 -5.54 23.41 21.29
N THR A 261 -5.83 23.89 22.50
CA THR A 261 -6.63 23.14 23.47
C THR A 261 -8.05 22.89 22.94
N SER A 262 -8.66 23.90 22.33
CA SER A 262 -10.00 23.78 21.75
C SER A 262 -10.02 22.88 20.51
N ILE A 263 -9.00 22.97 19.65
CA ILE A 263 -8.82 22.08 18.50
C ILE A 263 -8.64 20.62 18.93
N CYS A 264 -7.83 20.36 19.97
CA CYS A 264 -7.70 19.02 20.53
C CYS A 264 -9.05 18.45 20.94
N SER A 265 -9.89 19.24 21.63
CA SER A 265 -11.23 18.82 22.03
C SER A 265 -12.13 18.56 20.81
N THR A 266 -12.13 19.47 19.84
CA THR A 266 -12.98 19.40 18.64
C THR A 266 -12.66 18.18 17.77
N TYR A 267 -11.38 17.92 17.47
CA TYR A 267 -10.96 16.85 16.56
C TYR A 267 -10.66 15.53 17.28
N LYS A 268 -10.80 15.45 18.61
CA LYS A 268 -10.70 14.18 19.35
C LYS A 268 -11.76 13.19 18.92
N LYS A 269 -12.94 13.67 18.50
CA LYS A 269 -14.07 12.86 18.08
C LYS A 269 -14.44 13.16 16.62
N VAL A 270 -14.96 12.16 15.94
CA VAL A 270 -15.40 12.23 14.55
C VAL A 270 -16.79 11.61 14.40
N LYS A 271 -17.51 12.05 13.38
CA LYS A 271 -18.80 11.47 12.98
C LYS A 271 -18.57 10.43 11.89
N GLU A 272 -19.20 9.29 12.03
CA GLU A 272 -19.27 8.24 11.02
C GLU A 272 -20.47 8.49 10.09
N TYR A 273 -20.56 7.77 8.97
CA TYR A 273 -21.65 7.95 8.01
C TYR A 273 -23.01 7.60 8.62
N ASN A 274 -23.09 6.55 9.43
CA ASN A 274 -24.31 6.13 10.12
C ASN A 274 -24.54 6.81 11.48
N SER A 275 -23.71 7.78 11.88
CA SER A 275 -23.86 8.42 13.20
C SER A 275 -25.18 9.18 13.30
N LEU A 276 -25.97 8.86 14.31
CA LEU A 276 -27.17 9.63 14.65
C LEU A 276 -26.80 11.01 15.21
N SER A 277 -27.80 11.88 15.32
CA SER A 277 -27.64 13.21 15.92
C SER A 277 -27.07 13.12 17.34
N GLY A 278 -25.84 13.60 17.52
CA GLY A 278 -25.12 13.59 18.80
C GLY A 278 -24.14 12.43 18.97
N GLU A 279 -24.17 11.43 18.09
CA GLU A 279 -23.22 10.32 18.11
C GLU A 279 -21.88 10.72 17.49
N SER A 280 -20.81 10.20 18.08
CA SER A 280 -19.44 10.38 17.61
C SER A 280 -18.52 9.33 18.23
N VAL A 281 -17.46 8.99 17.52
CA VAL A 281 -16.42 8.04 17.94
C VAL A 281 -15.09 8.74 18.13
N LEU A 282 -14.16 8.13 18.87
CA LEU A 282 -12.82 8.71 19.02
C LEU A 282 -12.05 8.56 17.70
N LEU A 283 -11.36 9.63 17.30
CA LEU A 283 -10.51 9.61 16.11
C LEU A 283 -9.43 8.52 16.20
N ALA A 284 -8.86 8.29 17.39
CA ALA A 284 -7.84 7.27 17.63
C ALA A 284 -8.34 5.84 17.35
N ASP A 285 -9.64 5.59 17.52
CA ASP A 285 -10.28 4.28 17.32
C ASP A 285 -10.58 4.00 15.83
N ARG A 286 -10.34 4.97 14.94
CA ARG A 286 -10.69 4.91 13.52
C ARG A 286 -9.57 5.31 12.58
N TYR A 287 -8.63 6.13 13.04
CA TYR A 287 -7.52 6.56 12.19
C TYR A 287 -6.43 5.50 12.15
N THR A 288 -6.14 5.03 10.95
CA THR A 288 -5.00 4.17 10.63
C THR A 288 -4.15 4.86 9.58
N GLU A 289 -2.82 4.71 9.67
CA GLU A 289 -1.91 5.37 8.74
C GLU A 289 -2.13 4.89 7.31
N LEU A 290 -2.12 5.84 6.36
CA LEU A 290 -2.35 5.57 4.95
C LEU A 290 -1.03 5.52 4.20
N LEU A 291 -0.98 4.69 3.14
CA LEU A 291 0.13 4.70 2.21
C LEU A 291 0.06 5.97 1.36
N ILE A 292 1.04 6.86 1.55
CA ILE A 292 1.22 8.08 0.76
C ILE A 292 2.53 7.95 -0.02
N VAL A 293 2.48 8.25 -1.33
CA VAL A 293 3.64 8.21 -2.22
C VAL A 293 3.87 9.56 -2.89
N GLU A 294 5.14 9.91 -3.08
CA GLU A 294 5.58 11.14 -3.74
C GLU A 294 6.04 10.88 -5.18
N THR A 295 5.23 10.16 -5.97
CA THR A 295 5.55 9.86 -7.37
C THR A 295 4.31 9.86 -8.26
N HIS A 296 4.47 10.35 -9.49
CA HIS A 296 3.46 10.16 -10.52
C HIS A 296 3.49 8.71 -11.01
N ARG A 297 2.36 8.01 -10.86
CA ARG A 297 2.20 6.63 -11.35
C ARG A 297 2.11 6.56 -12.87
N LYS A 298 2.87 5.64 -13.47
CA LYS A 298 2.78 5.28 -14.90
C LYS A 298 1.48 4.54 -15.19
N GLN A 299 1.10 4.49 -16.47
CA GLN A 299 -0.11 3.78 -16.91
C GLN A 299 -0.12 2.32 -16.43
N ARG A 300 0.97 1.59 -16.67
CA ARG A 300 1.11 0.18 -16.28
C ARG A 300 0.96 -0.02 -14.77
N GLU A 301 1.54 0.87 -13.97
CA GLU A 301 1.46 0.78 -12.50
C GLU A 301 0.02 0.91 -12.00
N ARG A 302 -0.76 1.81 -12.61
CA ARG A 302 -2.20 1.97 -12.31
C ARG A 302 -3.01 0.76 -12.76
N GLU A 303 -2.73 0.23 -13.95
CA GLU A 303 -3.41 -0.96 -14.45
C GLU A 303 -3.15 -2.19 -13.56
N GLU A 304 -1.91 -2.38 -13.09
CA GLU A 304 -1.55 -3.44 -12.15
C GLU A 304 -2.29 -3.29 -10.82
N GLU A 305 -2.32 -2.08 -10.24
CA GLU A 305 -3.07 -1.77 -9.01
C GLU A 305 -4.58 -2.08 -9.13
N ILE A 306 -5.17 -1.85 -10.31
CA ILE A 306 -6.61 -2.04 -10.53
C ILE A 306 -6.97 -3.49 -10.89
N ARG A 307 -6.11 -4.19 -11.65
CA ARG A 307 -6.42 -5.53 -12.20
C ARG A 307 -6.22 -6.65 -11.19
N PHE A 308 -5.22 -6.55 -10.32
CA PHE A 308 -4.85 -7.64 -9.42
C PHE A 308 -5.70 -7.66 -8.15
N ARG A 309 -5.92 -8.88 -7.62
CA ARG A 309 -6.64 -9.20 -6.38
C ARG A 309 -5.81 -10.07 -5.45
N GLY A 310 -6.28 -10.24 -4.22
CA GLY A 310 -5.71 -11.16 -3.26
C GLY A 310 -4.22 -10.92 -3.06
N GLU A 311 -3.44 -12.00 -3.10
CA GLU A 311 -1.98 -11.97 -2.91
C GLU A 311 -1.25 -11.13 -3.97
N HIS A 312 -1.69 -11.15 -5.22
CA HIS A 312 -1.08 -10.34 -6.28
C HIS A 312 -1.25 -8.84 -6.01
N HIS A 313 -2.43 -8.42 -5.54
CA HIS A 313 -2.68 -7.03 -5.14
C HIS A 313 -1.80 -6.62 -3.96
N GLN A 314 -1.66 -7.50 -2.96
CA GLN A 314 -0.79 -7.26 -1.81
C GLN A 314 0.67 -7.05 -2.24
N GLN A 315 1.16 -7.87 -3.18
CA GLN A 315 2.53 -7.74 -3.68
C GLN A 315 2.75 -6.41 -4.40
N VAL A 316 1.75 -5.94 -5.16
CA VAL A 316 1.80 -4.60 -5.78
C VAL A 316 1.90 -3.53 -4.70
N LEU A 317 1.03 -3.55 -3.69
CA LEU A 317 1.05 -2.52 -2.63
C LEU A 317 2.30 -2.58 -1.75
N LYS A 318 2.85 -3.76 -1.45
CA LYS A 318 4.16 -3.90 -0.79
C LYS A 318 5.25 -3.24 -1.60
N THR A 319 5.22 -3.42 -2.92
CA THR A 319 6.14 -2.75 -3.83
C THR A 319 5.95 -1.22 -3.77
N ARG A 320 4.71 -0.72 -3.77
CA ARG A 320 4.41 0.72 -3.63
C ARG A 320 4.78 1.29 -2.26
N ALA A 321 4.80 0.48 -1.22
CA ALA A 321 5.20 0.86 0.13
C ALA A 321 6.72 0.88 0.34
N SER A 322 7.50 0.39 -0.63
CA SER A 322 8.96 0.41 -0.58
C SER A 322 9.55 1.80 -0.82
N GLU A 323 10.79 1.98 -0.43
CA GLU A 323 11.55 3.23 -0.67
C GLU A 323 11.65 3.58 -2.16
N ALA A 324 11.61 2.58 -3.05
CA ALA A 324 11.66 2.77 -4.50
C ALA A 324 10.51 3.62 -5.06
N TYR A 325 9.42 3.78 -4.30
CA TYR A 325 8.24 4.56 -4.69
C TYR A 325 8.10 5.89 -3.91
N ASN A 326 9.15 6.32 -3.21
CA ASN A 326 9.17 7.53 -2.39
C ASN A 326 7.97 7.58 -1.42
N ARG A 327 7.77 6.49 -0.66
CA ARG A 327 6.80 6.49 0.44
C ARG A 327 7.12 7.64 1.38
N ILE A 328 6.09 8.36 1.80
CA ILE A 328 6.19 9.52 2.68
C ILE A 328 5.14 9.41 3.79
N THR A 329 5.49 9.88 4.98
CA THR A 329 4.57 9.97 6.12
C THR A 329 4.02 11.39 6.25
N VAL A 330 3.00 11.58 7.09
CA VAL A 330 2.37 12.89 7.29
C VAL A 330 3.37 13.95 7.79
N ASP A 331 4.22 13.61 8.74
CA ASP A 331 5.26 14.51 9.28
C ASP A 331 6.30 14.92 8.24
N GLN A 332 6.47 14.11 7.19
CA GLN A 332 7.42 14.35 6.11
C GLN A 332 6.85 15.16 4.95
N LEU A 333 5.55 15.48 4.91
CA LEU A 333 4.92 16.18 3.77
C LEU A 333 5.63 17.50 3.39
N PHE A 334 6.22 18.19 4.37
CA PHE A 334 6.97 19.44 4.18
C PHE A 334 8.49 19.25 4.32
N LYS A 335 9.01 18.02 4.17
CA LYS A 335 10.46 17.81 4.14
C LYS A 335 11.08 18.60 2.97
N PRO A 336 12.33 19.08 3.09
CA PRO A 336 13.04 19.65 1.96
C PRO A 336 13.11 18.67 0.77
N ASP A 337 13.12 19.18 -0.45
CA ASP A 337 13.43 18.38 -1.64
C ASP A 337 14.95 18.12 -1.76
N ASP A 338 15.38 17.44 -2.83
CA ASP A 338 16.80 17.12 -3.10
C ASP A 338 17.68 18.38 -3.24
N ARG A 339 17.08 19.56 -3.44
CA ARG A 339 17.78 20.85 -3.53
C ARG A 339 17.84 21.57 -2.19
N GLY A 340 17.20 21.02 -1.15
CA GLY A 340 17.06 21.63 0.16
C GLY A 340 15.90 22.63 0.27
N ASP A 341 15.05 22.74 -0.76
CA ASP A 341 13.92 23.67 -0.77
C ASP A 341 12.71 23.04 -0.08
N VAL A 342 12.13 23.76 0.88
CA VAL A 342 10.90 23.35 1.56
C VAL A 342 9.70 23.72 0.70
N PRO A 343 8.80 22.77 0.35
CA PRO A 343 7.64 23.05 -0.46
C PRO A 343 6.71 24.06 0.23
N LYS A 344 6.27 25.08 -0.50
CA LYS A 344 5.28 26.05 0.01
C LYS A 344 3.85 25.53 -0.06
N ALA A 345 3.57 24.68 -1.04
CA ALA A 345 2.30 23.98 -1.16
C ALA A 345 2.52 22.48 -1.30
N VAL A 346 1.75 21.69 -0.56
CA VAL A 346 1.65 20.24 -0.70
C VAL A 346 0.25 19.92 -1.19
N ILE A 347 0.16 19.14 -2.27
CA ILE A 347 -1.09 18.66 -2.83
C ILE A 347 -1.22 17.19 -2.43
N LEU A 348 -2.22 16.91 -1.60
CA LEU A 348 -2.54 15.56 -1.12
C LEU A 348 -3.75 15.04 -1.89
N GLN A 349 -3.47 14.31 -2.97
CA GLN A 349 -4.50 13.85 -3.88
C GLN A 349 -4.81 12.35 -3.69
N GLY A 350 -5.96 11.91 -4.18
CA GLY A 350 -6.38 10.51 -4.09
C GLY A 350 -7.85 10.33 -4.48
N HIS A 351 -8.28 9.08 -4.68
CA HIS A 351 -9.64 8.78 -5.10
C HIS A 351 -10.68 9.03 -3.99
N SER A 352 -11.96 8.96 -4.34
CA SER A 352 -13.05 9.04 -3.35
C SER A 352 -12.92 7.92 -2.32
N GLY A 353 -13.19 8.19 -1.05
CA GLY A 353 -13.12 7.18 0.01
C GLY A 353 -11.72 6.79 0.51
N HIS A 354 -10.63 7.34 -0.06
CA HIS A 354 -9.25 7.06 0.36
C HIS A 354 -8.79 7.76 1.65
N GLY A 355 -9.67 8.50 2.34
CA GLY A 355 -9.33 9.08 3.66
C GLY A 355 -8.59 10.44 3.64
N LYS A 356 -8.68 11.21 2.55
CA LYS A 356 -8.08 12.56 2.44
C LYS A 356 -8.52 13.52 3.56
N SER A 357 -9.83 13.77 3.67
CA SER A 357 -10.39 14.65 4.72
C SER A 357 -10.16 14.11 6.12
N PHE A 358 -10.16 12.79 6.28
CA PHE A 358 -9.86 12.14 7.55
C PHE A 358 -8.39 12.35 7.97
N THR A 359 -7.46 12.39 7.00
CA THR A 359 -6.06 12.74 7.21
C THR A 359 -5.89 14.19 7.65
N VAL A 360 -6.65 15.13 7.07
CA VAL A 360 -6.65 16.53 7.50
C VAL A 360 -7.13 16.68 8.95
N GLN A 361 -8.20 15.97 9.32
CA GLN A 361 -8.67 15.94 10.71
C GLN A 361 -7.62 15.38 11.67
N LYS A 362 -6.89 14.34 11.26
CA LYS A 362 -5.78 13.79 12.05
C LYS A 362 -4.62 14.76 12.20
N ILE A 363 -4.24 15.46 11.12
CA ILE A 363 -3.22 16.50 11.17
C ILE A 363 -3.61 17.58 12.17
N MET A 364 -4.85 18.06 12.13
CA MET A 364 -5.35 19.06 13.09
C MET A 364 -5.21 18.59 14.54
N TYR A 365 -5.67 17.37 14.84
CA TYR A 365 -5.59 16.82 16.19
C TYR A 365 -4.14 16.61 16.66
N ASP A 366 -3.29 16.03 15.82
CA ASP A 366 -1.90 15.73 16.16
C ASP A 366 -1.05 16.98 16.29
N TRP A 367 -1.24 17.98 15.42
CA TRP A 367 -0.53 19.24 15.51
C TRP A 367 -0.90 19.98 16.81
N ALA A 368 -2.20 20.04 17.12
CA ALA A 368 -2.68 20.67 18.34
C ALA A 368 -2.17 19.94 19.60
N SER A 369 -2.01 18.61 19.52
CA SER A 369 -1.43 17.77 20.57
C SER A 369 0.11 17.78 20.60
N GLY A 370 0.77 18.52 19.70
CA GLY A 370 2.23 18.63 19.62
C GLY A 370 2.96 17.40 19.05
N LYS A 371 2.26 16.54 18.30
CA LYS A 371 2.83 15.31 17.71
C LYS A 371 3.42 15.51 16.31
N VAL A 372 2.77 16.33 15.47
CA VAL A 372 3.23 16.61 14.10
C VAL A 372 3.42 18.11 13.88
N PHE A 373 4.38 18.47 13.04
CA PHE A 373 4.65 19.85 12.59
C PHE A 373 4.90 20.91 13.67
N LYS A 374 5.08 20.53 14.94
CA LYS A 374 5.26 21.47 16.06
C LYS A 374 6.42 22.46 15.85
N ASP A 375 7.49 22.02 15.19
CA ASP A 375 8.72 22.79 14.95
C ASP A 375 8.69 23.54 13.61
N LEU A 376 7.67 23.28 12.77
CA LEU A 376 7.50 23.86 11.44
C LEU A 376 6.48 24.99 11.43
N PHE A 377 5.33 24.80 12.10
CA PHE A 377 4.19 25.72 12.06
C PHE A 377 3.72 26.10 13.45
N HIS A 378 3.56 27.41 13.66
CA HIS A 378 3.04 27.96 14.90
C HIS A 378 1.53 27.89 14.99
N LEU A 379 0.85 28.01 13.84
CA LEU A 379 -0.60 28.01 13.70
C LEU A 379 -0.99 27.17 12.48
N VAL A 380 -1.98 26.28 12.65
CA VAL A 380 -2.58 25.48 11.57
C VAL A 380 -4.08 25.76 11.55
N LEU A 381 -4.62 26.06 10.36
CA LEU A 381 -6.02 26.45 10.16
C LEU A 381 -6.67 25.52 9.14
N HIS A 382 -7.88 25.02 9.42
CA HIS A 382 -8.58 24.06 8.57
C HIS A 382 -9.79 24.70 7.88
N LEU A 383 -9.68 24.88 6.57
CA LEU A 383 -10.70 25.44 5.69
C LEU A 383 -11.38 24.31 4.92
N LYS A 384 -12.68 24.07 5.15
CA LYS A 384 -13.45 23.09 4.38
C LYS A 384 -14.10 23.76 3.18
N CYS A 385 -13.65 23.41 1.99
CA CYS A 385 -14.14 24.01 0.75
C CYS A 385 -15.66 23.88 0.56
N LYS A 386 -16.27 22.78 1.03
CA LYS A 386 -17.72 22.55 0.92
C LYS A 386 -18.54 23.66 1.59
N GLU A 387 -18.06 24.20 2.72
CA GLU A 387 -18.76 25.20 3.54
C GLU A 387 -18.86 26.56 2.82
N PHE A 388 -17.97 26.84 1.86
CA PHE A 388 -17.93 28.11 1.15
C PHE A 388 -18.90 28.21 -0.03
N ASN A 389 -19.45 27.09 -0.47
CA ASN A 389 -20.33 27.04 -1.64
C ASN A 389 -21.69 27.74 -1.44
N GLU A 390 -22.06 28.05 -0.19
CA GLU A 390 -23.34 28.68 0.16
C GLU A 390 -23.18 30.16 0.55
N ILE A 391 -21.94 30.66 0.58
CA ILE A 391 -21.64 32.05 0.93
C ILE A 391 -21.77 32.90 -0.33
N SER A 392 -22.80 33.75 -0.36
CA SER A 392 -23.03 34.71 -1.44
C SER A 392 -22.53 36.13 -1.14
N GLU A 393 -22.22 36.41 0.13
CA GLU A 393 -21.78 37.72 0.61
C GLU A 393 -20.28 37.93 0.40
N GLU A 394 -19.86 39.19 0.29
CA GLU A 394 -18.42 39.52 0.30
C GLU A 394 -17.85 39.23 1.68
N CYS A 395 -16.70 38.56 1.72
CA CYS A 395 -16.04 38.14 2.94
C CYS A 395 -14.52 38.30 2.83
N SER A 396 -13.91 38.74 3.91
CA SER A 396 -12.46 38.77 4.05
C SER A 396 -11.91 37.37 4.35
N LEU A 397 -10.58 37.20 4.34
CA LEU A 397 -9.97 35.93 4.74
C LEU A 397 -10.29 35.62 6.22
N VAL A 398 -10.37 36.65 7.07
CA VAL A 398 -10.71 36.48 8.48
C VAL A 398 -12.15 36.03 8.67
N ASP A 399 -13.07 36.51 7.83
CA ASP A 399 -14.47 36.07 7.84
C ASP A 399 -14.58 34.61 7.39
N LEU A 400 -13.84 34.20 6.36
CA LEU A 400 -13.74 32.77 5.98
C LEU A 400 -13.17 31.91 7.10
N LEU A 401 -12.20 32.44 7.86
CA LEU A 401 -11.63 31.75 9.01
C LEU A 401 -12.59 31.67 10.20
N SER A 402 -13.62 32.50 10.29
CA SER A 402 -14.65 32.38 11.34
C SER A 402 -15.43 31.06 11.26
N TYR A 403 -15.46 30.42 10.09
CA TYR A 403 -16.03 29.07 9.91
C TYR A 403 -15.10 27.96 10.43
N CYS A 404 -13.82 28.26 10.68
CA CYS A 404 -12.91 27.31 11.30
C CYS A 404 -13.31 27.08 12.77
N PRO A 405 -13.35 25.82 13.24
CA PRO A 405 -13.68 25.56 14.63
C PRO A 405 -12.74 26.30 15.58
N SER A 406 -13.33 26.96 16.59
CA SER A 406 -12.59 27.65 17.66
C SER A 406 -11.72 28.84 17.20
N PHE A 407 -11.87 29.30 15.96
CA PHE A 407 -11.20 30.51 15.49
C PHE A 407 -11.94 31.76 16.03
N THR A 408 -11.19 32.71 16.57
CA THR A 408 -11.72 33.92 17.21
C THR A 408 -11.07 35.18 16.64
N SER A 409 -11.66 36.34 16.89
CA SER A 409 -11.05 37.64 16.57
C SER A 409 -9.67 37.80 17.22
N GLU A 410 -9.49 37.28 18.43
CA GLU A 410 -8.20 37.27 19.15
C GLU A 410 -7.16 36.42 18.43
N THR A 411 -7.56 35.29 17.84
CA THR A 411 -6.67 34.44 17.01
C THR A 411 -6.33 35.14 15.69
N ALA A 412 -7.26 35.91 15.12
CA ALA A 412 -7.03 36.67 13.89
C ALA A 412 -5.94 37.75 14.05
N GLU A 413 -5.78 38.34 15.24
CA GLU A 413 -4.70 39.30 15.53
C GLU A 413 -3.30 38.69 15.33
N VAL A 414 -3.15 37.39 15.61
CA VAL A 414 -1.89 36.64 15.43
C VAL A 414 -1.47 36.61 13.95
N LEU A 415 -2.41 36.68 13.02
CA LEU A 415 -2.12 36.68 11.57
C LEU A 415 -1.44 37.98 11.10
N LYS A 416 -1.48 39.05 11.90
CA LYS A 416 -0.78 40.31 11.60
C LYS A 416 0.74 40.19 11.80
N ASP A 417 1.20 39.20 12.56
CA ASP A 417 2.63 38.97 12.78
C ASP A 417 3.28 38.30 11.57
N SER A 418 4.10 39.05 10.84
CA SER A 418 4.83 38.59 9.65
C SER A 418 5.92 37.53 9.93
N LYS A 419 6.26 37.25 11.20
CA LYS A 419 7.17 36.17 11.60
C LYS A 419 6.42 34.84 11.80
N MET A 420 5.10 34.88 11.90
CA MET A 420 4.28 33.70 12.15
C MET A 420 4.29 32.76 10.93
N LYS A 421 4.74 31.53 11.16
CA LYS A 421 4.61 30.43 10.18
C LYS A 421 3.22 29.79 10.33
N VAL A 422 2.34 30.05 9.37
CA VAL A 422 0.95 29.57 9.34
C VAL A 422 0.79 28.54 8.23
N LEU A 423 0.13 27.41 8.54
CA LEU A 423 -0.27 26.39 7.57
C LEU A 423 -1.80 26.41 7.41
N PHE A 424 -2.28 26.51 6.16
CA PHE A 424 -3.68 26.32 5.82
C PHE A 424 -3.90 24.92 5.25
N LEU A 425 -4.78 24.15 5.90
CA LEU A 425 -5.30 22.89 5.40
C LEU A 425 -6.57 23.19 4.60
N ILE A 426 -6.47 23.13 3.27
CA ILE A 426 -7.58 23.40 2.36
C ILE A 426 -8.18 22.05 1.97
N ASP A 427 -9.29 21.67 2.61
CA ASP A 427 -9.88 20.35 2.48
C ASP A 427 -11.01 20.33 1.44
N GLY A 428 -10.84 19.49 0.41
CA GLY A 428 -11.85 19.22 -0.61
C GLY A 428 -11.90 20.26 -1.73
N PHE A 429 -10.75 20.67 -2.28
CA PHE A 429 -10.70 21.67 -3.36
C PHE A 429 -11.60 21.33 -4.56
N ASP A 430 -11.78 20.03 -4.87
CA ASP A 430 -12.68 19.57 -5.93
C ASP A 430 -14.18 19.75 -5.64
N GLU A 431 -14.55 20.06 -4.39
CA GLU A 431 -15.94 20.29 -3.97
C GLU A 431 -16.41 21.73 -4.21
N LEU A 432 -15.51 22.65 -4.57
CA LEU A 432 -15.85 24.03 -4.93
C LEU A 432 -16.72 24.06 -6.19
N LYS A 433 -17.82 24.80 -6.13
CA LYS A 433 -18.79 24.93 -7.24
C LYS A 433 -18.43 26.04 -8.24
N PHE A 434 -17.48 26.90 -7.90
CA PHE A 434 -17.02 28.02 -8.71
C PHE A 434 -15.64 27.78 -9.34
N SER A 435 -15.31 28.58 -10.36
CA SER A 435 -14.00 28.56 -11.05
C SER A 435 -13.20 29.82 -10.69
N PHE A 436 -11.88 29.71 -10.75
CA PHE A 436 -10.94 30.81 -10.48
C PHE A 436 -10.49 31.53 -11.77
N GLU A 437 -11.18 31.32 -12.89
CA GLU A 437 -10.85 31.93 -14.19
C GLU A 437 -11.09 33.46 -14.15
N GLU A 438 -10.01 34.20 -14.41
CA GLU A 438 -9.90 35.66 -14.59
C GLU A 438 -11.00 36.52 -13.94
N THR A 439 -11.05 36.53 -12.61
CA THR A 439 -11.65 37.66 -11.90
C THR A 439 -10.88 38.92 -12.31
N SER A 440 -11.58 39.84 -12.98
CA SER A 440 -11.07 41.17 -13.38
C SER A 440 -10.75 42.08 -12.19
N THR A 441 -10.97 41.61 -10.97
CA THR A 441 -10.61 42.25 -9.72
C THR A 441 -9.22 41.83 -9.26
N VAL A 442 -8.33 42.82 -9.09
CA VAL A 442 -6.99 42.60 -8.54
C VAL A 442 -7.13 42.02 -7.13
N PRO A 443 -6.53 40.85 -6.84
CA PRO A 443 -6.60 40.24 -5.52
C PRO A 443 -6.00 41.17 -4.46
N HIS A 444 -6.73 41.39 -3.36
CA HIS A 444 -6.26 42.23 -2.26
C HIS A 444 -5.13 41.52 -1.50
N LYS A 445 -4.13 42.26 -1.00
CA LYS A 445 -3.02 41.71 -0.19
C LYS A 445 -3.37 41.63 1.30
N ASP A 446 -4.42 42.34 1.71
CA ASP A 446 -4.83 42.50 3.10
C ASP A 446 -5.84 41.40 3.48
N PRO A 447 -5.56 40.56 4.48
CA PRO A 447 -6.47 39.49 4.92
C PRO A 447 -7.78 40.00 5.53
N PHE A 448 -7.88 41.28 5.91
CA PHE A 448 -9.09 41.87 6.51
C PHE A 448 -10.01 42.55 5.48
N ARG A 449 -9.61 42.59 4.21
CA ARG A 449 -10.39 43.25 3.17
C ARG A 449 -11.41 42.29 2.57
N GLU A 450 -12.66 42.73 2.51
CA GLU A 450 -13.77 41.99 1.91
C GLU A 450 -13.62 41.90 0.38
N ALA A 451 -13.97 40.73 -0.15
CA ALA A 451 -14.09 40.44 -1.58
C ALA A 451 -15.00 39.22 -1.77
N THR A 452 -15.27 38.81 -3.01
CA THR A 452 -15.97 37.55 -3.24
C THR A 452 -15.14 36.36 -2.72
N VAL A 453 -15.82 35.29 -2.31
CA VAL A 453 -15.18 34.05 -1.81
C VAL A 453 -14.12 33.54 -2.79
N GLU A 454 -14.40 33.59 -4.09
CA GLU A 454 -13.50 33.14 -5.15
C GLU A 454 -12.24 33.99 -5.22
N ALA A 455 -12.39 35.31 -5.09
CA ALA A 455 -11.27 36.25 -5.10
C ALA A 455 -10.41 36.08 -3.84
N THR A 456 -11.03 35.97 -2.66
CA THR A 456 -10.34 35.80 -1.37
C THR A 456 -9.58 34.48 -1.31
N LEU A 457 -10.23 33.36 -1.62
CA LEU A 457 -9.58 32.03 -1.63
C LEU A 457 -8.54 31.92 -2.75
N GLY A 458 -8.81 32.52 -3.91
CA GLY A 458 -7.85 32.60 -5.02
C GLY A 458 -6.61 33.39 -4.66
N ALA A 459 -6.74 34.47 -3.89
CA ALA A 459 -5.63 35.27 -3.40
C ALA A 459 -4.75 34.49 -2.40
N LEU A 460 -5.36 33.70 -1.52
CA LEU A 460 -4.65 32.81 -0.59
C LEU A 460 -3.88 31.72 -1.35
N LEU A 461 -4.54 31.01 -2.26
CA LEU A 461 -3.94 29.92 -3.05
C LEU A 461 -2.75 30.42 -3.90
N LYS A 462 -2.87 31.62 -4.48
CA LYS A 462 -1.80 32.27 -5.24
C LYS A 462 -0.68 32.85 -4.37
N GLY A 463 -0.81 32.80 -3.03
CA GLY A 463 0.13 33.39 -2.09
C GLY A 463 0.18 34.92 -2.13
N LEU A 464 -0.88 35.58 -2.61
CA LEU A 464 -0.98 37.04 -2.68
C LEU A 464 -1.36 37.64 -1.33
N VAL A 465 -2.19 36.92 -0.56
CA VAL A 465 -2.51 37.19 0.85
C VAL A 465 -1.65 36.26 1.70
N LEU A 466 -1.01 36.80 2.74
CA LEU A 466 -0.11 36.05 3.65
C LEU A 466 0.98 35.26 2.89
N PRO A 467 1.88 35.91 2.12
CA PRO A 467 2.84 35.26 1.21
C PRO A 467 3.84 34.30 1.88
N LYS A 468 3.96 34.33 3.21
CA LYS A 468 4.83 33.43 3.96
C LYS A 468 4.14 32.16 4.45
N CYS A 469 2.82 32.03 4.25
CA CYS A 469 2.07 30.85 4.68
C CYS A 469 2.46 29.61 3.87
N PHE A 470 2.00 28.47 4.36
CA PHE A 470 2.13 27.16 3.75
C PHE A 470 0.75 26.60 3.50
N LEU A 471 0.62 25.76 2.47
CA LEU A 471 -0.66 25.19 2.06
C LEU A 471 -0.55 23.66 2.03
N LEU A 472 -1.49 22.97 2.64
CA LEU A 472 -1.77 21.55 2.37
C LEU A 472 -3.16 21.47 1.77
N VAL A 473 -3.25 21.13 0.48
CA VAL A 473 -4.51 21.12 -0.24
C VAL A 473 -4.90 19.69 -0.55
N THR A 474 -6.07 19.25 -0.07
CA THR A 474 -6.63 17.94 -0.46
C THR A 474 -7.51 18.09 -1.68
N THR A 475 -7.38 17.16 -2.62
CA THR A 475 -8.20 17.18 -3.83
C THR A 475 -8.28 15.80 -4.50
N ARG A 476 -9.21 15.60 -5.42
CA ARG A 476 -9.11 14.50 -6.40
C ARG A 476 -8.03 14.81 -7.43
N SER A 477 -7.40 13.78 -8.00
CA SER A 477 -6.33 13.95 -9.00
C SER A 477 -6.75 14.78 -10.23
N THR A 478 -8.05 14.91 -10.44
CA THR A 478 -8.71 15.63 -11.55
C THR A 478 -8.59 17.15 -11.45
N ALA A 479 -8.63 17.68 -10.23
CA ALA A 479 -8.56 19.11 -9.97
C ALA A 479 -7.13 19.56 -9.66
N SER A 480 -6.18 18.63 -9.58
CA SER A 480 -4.76 18.91 -9.34
C SER A 480 -4.13 19.79 -10.42
N ASP A 481 -4.51 19.65 -11.70
CA ASP A 481 -4.04 20.54 -12.78
C ASP A 481 -4.57 21.98 -12.68
N LYS A 482 -5.83 22.13 -12.27
CA LYS A 482 -6.42 23.46 -12.07
C LYS A 482 -5.75 24.12 -10.86
N LEU A 483 -5.57 23.34 -9.80
CA LEU A 483 -4.91 23.75 -8.57
C LEU A 483 -3.44 24.10 -8.80
N SER A 484 -2.69 23.31 -9.57
CA SER A 484 -1.26 23.55 -9.83
C SER A 484 -1.01 24.87 -10.58
N LYS A 485 -1.95 25.31 -11.41
CA LYS A 485 -1.91 26.61 -12.08
C LYS A 485 -2.23 27.79 -11.15
N LEU A 486 -2.90 27.53 -10.03
CA LEU A 486 -3.26 28.55 -9.04
C LEU A 486 -2.18 28.71 -7.96
N LEU A 487 -1.50 27.62 -7.61
CA LEU A 487 -0.46 27.60 -6.59
C LEU A 487 0.87 28.17 -7.11
N SER A 488 1.69 28.70 -6.21
CA SER A 488 3.05 29.19 -6.50
C SER A 488 4.01 28.08 -6.96
N ASP A 489 5.18 28.41 -7.53
CA ASP A 489 6.11 27.46 -8.17
C ASP A 489 6.68 26.33 -7.27
N SER A 490 6.66 26.47 -5.94
CA SER A 490 7.19 25.48 -5.00
C SER A 490 6.08 24.52 -4.50
N GLN A 491 5.82 23.46 -5.29
CA GLN A 491 4.74 22.49 -5.04
C GLN A 491 5.27 21.07 -4.90
N ARG A 492 4.73 20.31 -3.92
CA ARG A 492 4.92 18.86 -3.80
C ARG A 492 3.61 18.14 -4.10
N PHE A 493 3.67 17.13 -4.96
CA PHE A 493 2.51 16.27 -5.27
C PHE A 493 2.65 14.95 -4.53
N THR A 494 1.59 14.57 -3.82
CA THR A 494 1.51 13.31 -3.08
C THR A 494 0.19 12.60 -3.41
N ASP A 495 0.23 11.28 -3.49
CA ASP A 495 -0.89 10.40 -3.85
C ASP A 495 -1.20 9.47 -2.66
N ILE A 496 -2.45 9.47 -2.18
CA ILE A 496 -2.94 8.50 -1.17
C ILE A 496 -3.43 7.24 -1.88
N LEU A 497 -2.84 6.09 -1.55
CA LEU A 497 -3.18 4.80 -2.14
C LEU A 497 -4.20 3.99 -1.31
N GLY A 498 -4.41 4.35 -0.05
CA GLY A 498 -5.30 3.63 0.87
C GLY A 498 -4.51 3.00 2.02
N PHE A 499 -4.99 1.88 2.56
CA PHE A 499 -4.27 1.13 3.58
C PHE A 499 -3.15 0.26 3.00
N THR A 500 -2.18 -0.12 3.83
CA THR A 500 -1.32 -1.29 3.56
C THR A 500 -1.99 -2.54 4.14
N GLU A 501 -1.41 -3.72 3.93
CA GLU A 501 -1.87 -4.96 4.56
C GLU A 501 -1.93 -4.83 6.09
N GLU A 502 -0.85 -4.29 6.67
CA GLU A 502 -0.75 -4.03 8.11
C GLU A 502 -1.80 -3.00 8.54
N GLY A 503 -2.03 -1.96 7.72
CA GLY A 503 -3.04 -0.94 7.95
C GLY A 503 -4.47 -1.50 7.96
N VAL A 504 -4.82 -2.46 7.10
CA VAL A 504 -6.14 -3.10 7.15
C VAL A 504 -6.29 -3.86 8.47
N ASN A 505 -5.31 -4.69 8.86
CA ASN A 505 -5.38 -5.43 10.12
C ASN A 505 -5.45 -4.49 11.34
N GLU A 506 -4.62 -3.46 11.38
CA GLU A 506 -4.61 -2.44 12.43
C GLU A 506 -5.96 -1.73 12.53
N TYR A 507 -6.60 -1.41 11.39
CA TYR A 507 -7.92 -0.80 11.37
C TYR A 507 -8.96 -1.69 12.06
N PHE A 508 -8.99 -2.99 11.77
CA PHE A 508 -9.91 -3.93 12.44
C PHE A 508 -9.68 -3.94 13.96
N GLN A 509 -8.42 -4.01 14.39
CA GLN A 509 -8.06 -4.00 15.81
C GLN A 509 -8.56 -2.73 16.52
N ARG A 510 -8.31 -1.56 15.92
CA ARG A 510 -8.76 -0.26 16.46
C ARG A 510 -10.29 -0.12 16.45
N PHE A 511 -10.94 -0.60 15.39
CA PHE A 511 -12.38 -0.47 15.22
C PHE A 511 -13.15 -1.26 16.28
N PHE A 512 -12.85 -2.55 16.41
CA PHE A 512 -13.56 -3.45 17.33
C PHE A 512 -13.10 -3.32 18.78
N LYS A 513 -11.84 -2.92 19.04
CA LYS A 513 -11.17 -2.84 20.35
C LYS A 513 -11.01 -4.19 21.07
N GLU A 514 -11.91 -5.13 20.85
CA GLU A 514 -11.81 -6.51 21.32
C GLU A 514 -10.95 -7.33 20.34
N GLU A 515 -9.82 -7.83 20.83
CA GLU A 515 -8.81 -8.53 20.02
C GLU A 515 -9.37 -9.79 19.34
N LEU A 516 -10.18 -10.58 20.05
CA LEU A 516 -10.76 -11.81 19.51
C LEU A 516 -11.78 -11.51 18.41
N LEU A 517 -12.66 -10.53 18.62
CA LEU A 517 -13.65 -10.11 17.62
C LEU A 517 -12.99 -9.51 16.39
N ALA A 518 -12.02 -8.62 16.59
CA ALA A 518 -11.23 -8.03 15.51
C ALA A 518 -10.56 -9.10 14.65
N LYS A 519 -9.90 -10.07 15.29
CA LYS A 519 -9.23 -11.17 14.61
C LYS A 519 -10.21 -12.04 13.83
N LYS A 520 -11.36 -12.40 14.43
CA LYS A 520 -12.41 -13.19 13.76
C LYS A 520 -12.92 -12.48 12.50
N ALA A 521 -13.28 -11.20 12.62
CA ALA A 521 -13.78 -10.40 11.50
C ALA A 521 -12.71 -10.23 10.41
N PHE A 522 -11.46 -9.93 10.79
CA PHE A 522 -10.36 -9.80 9.84
C PHE A 522 -10.06 -11.11 9.10
N ASP A 523 -10.02 -12.24 9.81
CA ASP A 523 -9.78 -13.56 9.21
C ASP A 523 -10.88 -13.95 8.21
N CYS A 524 -12.14 -13.58 8.52
CA CYS A 524 -13.29 -13.78 7.63
C CYS A 524 -13.14 -13.00 6.31
N VAL A 525 -12.75 -11.73 6.41
CA VAL A 525 -12.53 -10.86 5.26
C VAL A 525 -11.32 -11.30 4.44
N ARG A 526 -10.20 -11.61 5.09
CA ARG A 526 -8.93 -12.01 4.46
C ARG A 526 -9.07 -13.25 3.58
N THR A 527 -9.99 -14.16 3.91
CA THR A 527 -10.22 -15.38 3.11
C THR A 527 -11.09 -15.16 1.88
N ASN A 528 -11.70 -13.98 1.72
CA ASN A 528 -12.39 -13.56 0.50
C ASN A 528 -11.52 -12.54 -0.25
N GLU A 529 -10.85 -12.97 -1.32
CA GLU A 529 -9.91 -12.10 -2.06
C GLU A 529 -10.55 -10.81 -2.58
N THR A 530 -11.79 -10.88 -3.07
CA THR A 530 -12.47 -9.71 -3.65
C THR A 530 -12.81 -8.69 -2.57
N LEU A 531 -13.33 -9.15 -1.44
CA LEU A 531 -13.66 -8.30 -0.30
C LEU A 531 -12.39 -7.75 0.36
N TYR A 532 -11.39 -8.61 0.59
CA TYR A 532 -10.11 -8.22 1.18
C TYR A 532 -9.39 -7.16 0.35
N THR A 533 -9.31 -7.33 -0.97
CA THR A 533 -8.74 -6.30 -1.87
C THR A 533 -9.53 -5.00 -1.80
N ALA A 534 -10.85 -5.04 -1.66
CA ALA A 534 -11.66 -3.83 -1.52
C ALA A 534 -11.41 -3.11 -0.17
N CYS A 535 -11.10 -3.83 0.91
CA CYS A 535 -10.79 -3.24 2.23
C CYS A 535 -9.49 -2.42 2.28
N PHE A 536 -8.65 -2.44 1.25
CA PHE A 536 -7.55 -1.49 1.13
C PHE A 536 -8.05 -0.05 0.91
N ILE A 537 -9.30 0.11 0.49
CA ILE A 537 -10.01 1.40 0.44
C ILE A 537 -10.64 1.66 1.83
N PRO A 538 -10.22 2.71 2.56
CA PRO A 538 -10.65 2.96 3.94
C PRO A 538 -12.16 2.97 4.19
N VAL A 539 -12.95 3.58 3.29
CA VAL A 539 -14.41 3.60 3.46
C VAL A 539 -15.03 2.19 3.32
N ILE A 540 -14.49 1.32 2.46
CA ILE A 540 -14.97 -0.08 2.35
C ILE A 540 -14.58 -0.86 3.61
N CYS A 541 -13.36 -0.66 4.10
CA CYS A 541 -12.91 -1.26 5.36
C CYS A 541 -13.84 -0.87 6.52
N TRP A 542 -14.22 0.41 6.59
CA TRP A 542 -15.19 0.91 7.57
C TRP A 542 -16.55 0.21 7.43
N ILE A 543 -17.15 0.17 6.22
CA ILE A 543 -18.44 -0.50 5.98
C ILE A 543 -18.39 -1.95 6.41
N THR A 544 -17.34 -2.65 5.98
CA THR A 544 -17.15 -4.07 6.30
C THR A 544 -17.13 -4.27 7.81
N CYS A 545 -16.37 -3.46 8.54
CA CYS A 545 -16.32 -3.54 9.99
C CYS A 545 -17.66 -3.18 10.66
N THR A 546 -18.38 -2.19 10.16
CA THR A 546 -19.71 -1.81 10.66
C THR A 546 -20.70 -2.95 10.50
N VAL A 547 -20.77 -3.59 9.33
CA VAL A 547 -21.66 -4.73 9.08
C VAL A 547 -21.34 -5.88 10.04
N PHE A 548 -20.07 -6.25 10.21
CA PHE A 548 -19.68 -7.28 11.17
C PHE A 548 -19.99 -6.93 12.63
N ARG A 549 -19.93 -5.64 13.01
CA ARG A 549 -20.32 -5.19 14.35
C ARG A 549 -21.82 -5.37 14.58
N GLU A 550 -22.64 -4.97 13.61
CA GLU A 550 -24.10 -5.12 13.68
C GLU A 550 -24.49 -6.59 13.82
N GLN A 551 -23.85 -7.49 13.07
CA GLN A 551 -24.08 -8.93 13.20
C GLN A 551 -23.80 -9.47 14.62
N GLU A 552 -22.67 -9.07 15.22
CA GLU A 552 -22.33 -9.47 16.59
C GLU A 552 -23.32 -8.90 17.61
N GLU A 553 -23.75 -7.64 17.43
CA GLU A 553 -24.74 -6.99 18.30
C GLU A 553 -26.13 -7.65 18.22
N GLU A 554 -26.48 -8.22 17.08
CA GLU A 554 -27.68 -9.06 16.89
C GLU A 554 -27.53 -10.48 17.44
N GLY A 555 -26.36 -10.82 18.02
CA GLY A 555 -26.07 -12.13 18.59
C GLY A 555 -25.76 -13.20 17.55
N MET A 556 -25.50 -12.79 16.30
CA MET A 556 -25.04 -13.69 15.25
C MET A 556 -23.54 -13.91 15.42
N ASP A 557 -23.12 -15.17 15.37
CA ASP A 557 -21.70 -15.50 15.43
C ASP A 557 -21.10 -15.23 14.05
N ILE A 558 -20.21 -14.23 13.94
CA ILE A 558 -19.51 -13.84 12.70
C ILE A 558 -18.79 -15.02 12.04
N THR A 559 -18.44 -16.05 12.83
CA THR A 559 -17.82 -17.28 12.31
C THR A 559 -18.82 -18.32 11.83
N LYS A 560 -20.12 -18.11 12.07
CA LYS A 560 -21.24 -18.98 11.71
C LYS A 560 -22.22 -18.39 10.68
N GLU A 561 -22.13 -17.11 10.35
CA GLU A 561 -22.88 -16.50 9.25
C GLU A 561 -21.96 -15.52 8.54
N LEU A 562 -21.76 -15.70 7.24
CA LEU A 562 -20.89 -14.85 6.42
C LEU A 562 -21.78 -13.96 5.56
N GLU A 563 -21.59 -12.65 5.65
CA GLU A 563 -22.17 -11.76 4.63
C GLU A 563 -21.72 -12.16 3.23
N THR A 564 -22.63 -11.99 2.28
CA THR A 564 -22.29 -12.22 0.88
C THR A 564 -21.36 -11.11 0.39
N THR A 565 -20.46 -11.41 -0.55
CA THR A 565 -19.59 -10.36 -1.11
C THR A 565 -20.44 -9.27 -1.75
N THR A 566 -21.52 -9.67 -2.43
CA THR A 566 -22.44 -8.75 -3.08
C THR A 566 -23.14 -7.81 -2.10
N SER A 567 -23.55 -8.30 -0.91
CA SER A 567 -24.21 -7.44 0.08
C SER A 567 -23.29 -6.29 0.50
N ILE A 568 -22.02 -6.54 0.80
CA ILE A 568 -21.07 -5.47 1.18
C ILE A 568 -20.89 -4.43 0.06
N PHE A 569 -20.80 -4.86 -1.20
CA PHE A 569 -20.71 -3.94 -2.34
C PHE A 569 -21.99 -3.12 -2.52
N VAL A 570 -23.16 -3.72 -2.29
CA VAL A 570 -24.45 -3.00 -2.29
C VAL A 570 -24.47 -1.94 -1.19
N HIS A 571 -24.08 -2.28 0.05
CA HIS A 571 -24.02 -1.33 1.18
C HIS A 571 -23.12 -0.13 0.84
N PHE A 572 -21.95 -0.40 0.25
CA PHE A 572 -21.06 0.67 -0.20
C PHE A 572 -21.68 1.61 -1.23
N VAL A 573 -22.31 1.06 -2.27
CA VAL A 573 -22.94 1.89 -3.30
C VAL A 573 -24.08 2.71 -2.70
N SER A 574 -24.91 2.11 -1.83
CA SER A 574 -26.00 2.80 -1.14
C SER A 574 -25.49 3.95 -0.27
N ILE A 575 -24.48 3.72 0.57
CA ILE A 575 -23.89 4.76 1.44
C ILE A 575 -23.32 5.91 0.62
N LEU A 576 -22.59 5.63 -0.47
CA LEU A 576 -22.07 6.70 -1.33
C LEU A 576 -23.18 7.53 -1.98
N LEU A 577 -24.25 6.88 -2.44
CA LEU A 577 -25.41 7.58 -3.02
C LEU A 577 -26.12 8.44 -1.97
N GLU A 578 -26.40 7.92 -0.78
CA GLU A 578 -27.11 8.64 0.26
C GLU A 578 -26.34 9.88 0.76
N HIS A 579 -25.03 9.74 0.98
CA HIS A 579 -24.23 10.81 1.56
C HIS A 579 -23.70 11.84 0.57
N HIS A 580 -23.41 11.44 -0.67
CA HIS A 580 -22.82 12.34 -1.66
C HIS A 580 -23.79 12.79 -2.75
N CYS A 581 -24.97 12.17 -2.83
CA CYS A 581 -25.99 12.52 -3.82
C CYS A 581 -27.32 12.97 -3.21
N GLN A 582 -27.33 13.48 -1.96
CA GLN A 582 -28.52 14.04 -1.30
C GLN A 582 -29.35 14.90 -2.28
N GLY A 583 -30.49 14.37 -2.76
CA GLY A 583 -31.36 15.04 -3.74
C GLY A 583 -31.28 14.56 -5.20
N LEU A 584 -30.70 13.39 -5.49
CA LEU A 584 -30.77 12.79 -6.84
C LEU A 584 -32.22 12.54 -7.26
N SER A 585 -32.66 13.21 -8.33
CA SER A 585 -33.95 12.93 -8.97
C SER A 585 -33.99 11.54 -9.64
N GLN A 586 -32.84 10.96 -10.01
CA GLN A 586 -32.73 9.67 -10.73
C GLN A 586 -31.36 8.96 -10.54
N PRO A 587 -31.13 8.20 -9.44
CA PRO A 587 -29.90 7.42 -9.26
C PRO A 587 -29.72 6.28 -10.29
N GLU A 588 -30.83 5.78 -10.85
CA GLU A 588 -30.82 4.66 -11.80
C GLU A 588 -30.10 4.96 -13.11
N THR A 589 -30.21 6.20 -13.61
CA THR A 589 -29.56 6.59 -14.88
C THR A 589 -28.04 6.58 -14.74
N LEU A 590 -27.54 7.07 -13.60
CA LEU A 590 -26.12 7.01 -13.27
C LEU A 590 -25.62 5.56 -13.18
N LEU A 591 -26.32 4.71 -12.42
CA LEU A 591 -25.95 3.30 -12.23
C LEU A 591 -25.96 2.54 -13.57
N ARG A 592 -26.93 2.83 -14.45
CA ARG A 592 -26.98 2.26 -15.80
C ARG A 592 -25.81 2.70 -16.67
N SER A 593 -25.46 3.99 -16.68
CA SER A 593 -24.30 4.48 -17.44
C SER A 593 -22.97 3.91 -16.92
N LEU A 594 -22.82 3.77 -15.60
CA LEU A 594 -21.68 3.07 -14.98
C LEU A 594 -21.64 1.60 -15.41
N GLY A 595 -22.78 0.92 -15.37
CA GLY A 595 -22.91 -0.46 -15.80
C GLY A 595 -22.58 -0.70 -17.28
N GLN A 596 -23.01 0.21 -18.17
CA GLN A 596 -22.66 0.17 -19.60
C GLN A 596 -21.17 0.42 -19.85
N LEU A 597 -20.55 1.37 -19.12
CA LEU A 597 -19.10 1.59 -19.21
C LEU A 597 -18.34 0.34 -18.73
N ALA A 598 -18.78 -0.24 -17.62
CA ALA A 598 -18.18 -1.43 -17.05
C ALA A 598 -18.28 -2.65 -17.97
N GLU A 599 -19.48 -2.95 -18.49
CA GLU A 599 -19.72 -4.06 -19.42
C GLU A 599 -18.80 -3.96 -20.64
N ARG A 600 -18.75 -2.79 -21.29
CA ARG A 600 -17.85 -2.55 -22.44
C ARG A 600 -16.38 -2.73 -22.08
N GLY A 601 -15.97 -2.16 -20.95
CA GLY A 601 -14.59 -2.31 -20.48
C GLY A 601 -14.19 -3.77 -20.27
N LEU A 602 -15.08 -4.59 -19.71
CA LEU A 602 -14.82 -6.02 -19.53
C LEU A 602 -14.74 -6.78 -20.85
N GLN A 603 -15.63 -6.48 -21.81
CA GLN A 603 -15.61 -7.07 -23.15
C GLN A 603 -14.33 -6.72 -23.93
N GLU A 604 -13.80 -5.52 -23.72
CA GLU A 604 -12.58 -5.02 -24.38
C GLU A 604 -11.30 -5.26 -23.56
N HIS A 605 -11.40 -5.93 -22.39
CA HIS A 605 -10.30 -6.12 -21.43
C HIS A 605 -9.63 -4.82 -20.95
N GLN A 606 -10.38 -3.73 -20.91
CA GLN A 606 -9.98 -2.41 -20.46
C GLN A 606 -10.39 -2.13 -19.01
N VAL A 607 -9.43 -1.59 -18.25
CA VAL A 607 -9.66 -1.04 -16.90
C VAL A 607 -9.45 0.48 -16.84
N LEU A 608 -8.86 1.04 -17.91
CA LEU A 608 -8.66 2.46 -18.09
C LEU A 608 -9.47 2.95 -19.28
N PHE A 609 -10.21 4.02 -19.09
CA PHE A 609 -11.09 4.64 -20.08
C PHE A 609 -10.62 6.07 -20.36
N ASP A 610 -10.67 6.49 -21.60
CA ASP A 610 -10.35 7.87 -21.98
C ASP A 610 -11.58 8.78 -21.88
N GLU A 611 -11.36 10.10 -22.00
CA GLU A 611 -12.45 11.10 -21.99
C GLU A 611 -13.53 10.81 -23.04
N LYS A 612 -13.15 10.22 -24.18
CA LYS A 612 -14.08 9.90 -25.27
C LYS A 612 -15.05 8.79 -24.83
N SER A 613 -14.52 7.71 -24.28
CA SER A 613 -15.29 6.58 -23.75
C SER A 613 -16.27 7.02 -22.66
N LEU A 614 -15.84 7.97 -21.82
CA LEU A 614 -16.67 8.60 -20.80
C LEU A 614 -17.77 9.47 -21.39
N SER A 615 -17.46 10.31 -22.38
CA SER A 615 -18.43 11.17 -23.05
C SER A 615 -19.52 10.35 -23.76
N GLU A 616 -19.18 9.16 -24.26
CA GLU A 616 -20.13 8.22 -24.86
C GLU A 616 -21.01 7.54 -23.79
N ALA A 617 -20.47 7.19 -22.62
CA ALA A 617 -21.24 6.59 -21.53
C ALA A 617 -22.13 7.59 -20.77
N PHE A 618 -21.65 8.83 -20.65
CA PHE A 618 -22.25 9.91 -19.88
C PHE A 618 -22.41 11.15 -20.76
N PRO A 619 -23.42 11.18 -21.66
CA PRO A 619 -23.61 12.29 -22.59
C PRO A 619 -24.07 13.58 -21.91
N ASP A 620 -24.63 13.52 -20.70
CA ASP A 620 -25.00 14.68 -19.90
C ASP A 620 -23.82 15.17 -19.03
N PRO A 621 -23.24 16.35 -19.32
CA PRO A 621 -22.12 16.89 -18.55
C PRO A 621 -22.44 17.15 -17.08
N SER A 622 -23.72 17.31 -16.72
CA SER A 622 -24.15 17.50 -15.33
C SER A 622 -23.87 16.27 -14.44
N GLN A 623 -23.63 15.10 -15.06
CA GLN A 623 -23.34 13.86 -14.37
C GLN A 623 -21.88 13.72 -13.93
N GLU A 624 -20.97 14.63 -14.31
CA GLU A 624 -19.55 14.54 -13.94
C GLU A 624 -19.32 14.41 -12.44
N LYS A 625 -19.99 15.24 -11.64
CA LYS A 625 -19.88 15.15 -10.17
C LYS A 625 -20.39 13.81 -9.62
N LYS A 626 -21.35 13.20 -10.30
CA LYS A 626 -22.03 11.96 -9.88
C LYS A 626 -21.21 10.73 -10.23
N TYR A 627 -20.73 10.59 -11.47
CA TYR A 627 -19.92 9.41 -11.85
C TYR A 627 -18.54 9.42 -11.19
N ASN A 628 -17.98 10.59 -10.86
CA ASN A 628 -16.71 10.69 -10.15
C ASN A 628 -16.76 10.09 -8.73
N LEU A 629 -17.95 9.77 -8.19
CA LEU A 629 -18.09 9.06 -6.92
C LEU A 629 -17.58 7.61 -7.01
N PHE A 630 -17.78 6.98 -8.17
CA PHE A 630 -17.43 5.57 -8.41
C PHE A 630 -16.25 5.43 -9.37
N LEU A 631 -15.93 6.48 -10.13
CA LEU A 631 -14.81 6.54 -11.06
C LEU A 631 -13.66 7.39 -10.51
N CYS A 632 -12.48 6.84 -10.65
CA CYS A 632 -11.19 7.46 -10.42
C CYS A 632 -10.75 8.17 -11.69
N LYS A 633 -10.51 9.48 -11.65
CA LYS A 633 -10.01 10.25 -12.80
C LYS A 633 -8.61 10.78 -12.49
N PHE A 634 -7.70 10.65 -13.43
CA PHE A 634 -6.29 11.05 -13.30
C PHE A 634 -5.68 11.38 -14.67
N LEU A 635 -4.45 11.88 -14.66
CA LEU A 635 -3.73 12.28 -15.87
C LEU A 635 -2.58 11.32 -16.15
N LEU A 636 -2.47 10.91 -17.41
CA LEU A 636 -1.35 10.12 -17.89
C LEU A 636 -0.55 10.91 -18.93
N LYS A 637 0.77 10.96 -18.75
CA LYS A 637 1.69 11.51 -19.75
C LYS A 637 1.89 10.46 -20.85
N LYS A 638 1.42 10.75 -22.07
CA LYS A 638 1.74 9.98 -23.28
C LYS A 638 2.60 10.84 -24.21
N LYS A 639 3.89 10.47 -24.31
CA LYS A 639 4.91 11.21 -25.07
C LYS A 639 4.97 12.67 -24.62
N VAL A 640 4.42 13.60 -25.41
CA VAL A 640 4.46 15.06 -25.17
C VAL A 640 3.11 15.58 -24.65
N LYS A 641 2.05 14.77 -24.66
CA LYS A 641 0.69 15.19 -24.25
C LYS A 641 0.30 14.54 -22.93
N GLN A 642 -0.51 15.25 -22.16
CA GLN A 642 -1.26 14.67 -21.05
C GLN A 642 -2.66 14.28 -21.55
N GLU A 643 -3.09 13.07 -21.23
CA GLU A 643 -4.42 12.57 -21.51
C GLU A 643 -5.16 12.33 -20.18
N ARG A 644 -6.45 12.69 -20.15
CA ARG A 644 -7.33 12.39 -19.03
C ARG A 644 -7.82 10.96 -19.16
N MET A 645 -7.66 10.21 -18.08
CA MET A 645 -7.98 8.81 -17.99
C MET A 645 -8.82 8.55 -16.75
N TYR A 646 -9.64 7.52 -16.84
CA TYR A 646 -10.64 7.14 -15.86
C TYR A 646 -10.53 5.65 -15.57
N SER A 647 -10.86 5.23 -14.35
CA SER A 647 -11.00 3.83 -14.00
C SER A 647 -12.08 3.67 -12.93
N PHE A 648 -12.58 2.45 -12.73
CA PHE A 648 -13.23 2.14 -11.45
C PHE A 648 -12.19 2.12 -10.33
N MET A 649 -12.64 2.19 -9.08
CA MET A 649 -11.74 2.13 -7.90
C MET A 649 -10.89 0.87 -7.88
N HIS A 650 -11.45 -0.25 -8.35
CA HIS A 650 -10.79 -1.52 -8.54
C HIS A 650 -11.63 -2.36 -9.53
N LEU A 651 -11.06 -3.39 -10.15
CA LEU A 651 -11.75 -4.26 -11.12
C LEU A 651 -13.03 -4.89 -10.54
N SER A 652 -13.09 -5.12 -9.23
CA SER A 652 -14.28 -5.70 -8.58
C SER A 652 -15.49 -4.77 -8.66
N PHE A 653 -15.29 -3.45 -8.59
CA PHE A 653 -16.36 -2.48 -8.79
C PHE A 653 -16.81 -2.47 -10.24
N GLN A 654 -15.89 -2.59 -11.19
CA GLN A 654 -16.24 -2.71 -12.61
C GLN A 654 -17.12 -3.95 -12.84
N GLU A 655 -16.73 -5.11 -12.31
CA GLU A 655 -17.53 -6.34 -12.42
C GLU A 655 -18.89 -6.24 -11.73
N PHE A 656 -18.94 -5.62 -10.55
CA PHE A 656 -20.18 -5.36 -9.82
C PHE A 656 -21.14 -4.48 -10.65
N PHE A 657 -20.65 -3.37 -11.21
CA PHE A 657 -21.48 -2.48 -12.03
C PHE A 657 -21.89 -3.16 -13.35
N ALA A 658 -21.02 -3.98 -13.95
CA ALA A 658 -21.37 -4.79 -15.11
C ALA A 658 -22.48 -5.80 -14.78
N ALA A 659 -22.43 -6.47 -13.62
CA ALA A 659 -23.50 -7.36 -13.16
C ALA A 659 -24.81 -6.59 -12.97
N LEU A 660 -24.75 -5.44 -12.31
CA LEU A 660 -25.91 -4.57 -12.09
C LEU A 660 -26.59 -4.17 -13.42
N GLN A 661 -25.80 -3.92 -14.48
CA GLN A 661 -26.32 -3.53 -15.79
C GLN A 661 -27.34 -4.53 -16.36
N TYR A 662 -27.07 -5.84 -16.27
CA TYR A 662 -28.00 -6.86 -16.78
C TYR A 662 -29.36 -6.81 -16.08
N LEU A 663 -29.38 -6.43 -14.80
CA LEU A 663 -30.58 -6.26 -14.01
C LEU A 663 -31.29 -4.91 -14.25
N MET A 664 -30.65 -3.96 -14.94
CA MET A 664 -31.18 -2.62 -15.19
C MET A 664 -31.61 -2.36 -16.65
N LEU A 665 -31.40 -3.32 -17.56
CA LEU A 665 -31.75 -3.22 -18.99
C LEU A 665 -33.27 -3.17 -19.22
N GLU A 666 -33.81 -2.11 -19.79
CA GLU A 666 -35.26 -1.94 -19.95
C GLU A 666 -35.93 -3.04 -20.79
N ASN A 667 -35.24 -3.52 -21.83
CA ASN A 667 -35.71 -4.62 -22.66
C ASN A 667 -35.30 -5.97 -22.07
N GLU A 668 -36.30 -6.76 -21.66
CA GLU A 668 -36.10 -8.08 -21.06
C GLU A 668 -35.52 -9.11 -22.04
N GLU A 669 -35.92 -9.09 -23.31
CA GLU A 669 -35.39 -9.99 -24.34
C GLU A 669 -33.91 -9.70 -24.60
N GLU A 670 -33.56 -8.42 -24.74
CA GLU A 670 -32.16 -7.98 -24.87
C GLU A 670 -31.33 -8.42 -23.65
N ALA A 671 -31.88 -8.25 -22.44
CA ALA A 671 -31.21 -8.66 -21.21
C ALA A 671 -30.95 -10.16 -21.17
N LEU A 672 -31.91 -10.97 -21.60
CA LEU A 672 -31.79 -12.43 -21.63
C LEU A 672 -30.80 -12.91 -22.71
N ASP A 673 -30.71 -12.23 -23.85
CA ASP A 673 -29.76 -12.53 -24.92
C ASP A 673 -28.33 -12.18 -24.52
N LYS A 674 -28.12 -10.97 -23.99
CA LYS A 674 -26.81 -10.56 -23.45
C LYS A 674 -26.38 -11.46 -22.31
N LEU A 675 -27.29 -11.82 -21.40
CA LEU A 675 -27.03 -12.77 -20.33
C LEU A 675 -26.64 -14.14 -20.91
N GLN A 676 -27.31 -14.61 -21.95
CA GLN A 676 -26.97 -15.89 -22.58
C GLN A 676 -25.56 -15.87 -23.22
N ALA A 677 -25.12 -14.74 -23.77
CA ALA A 677 -23.76 -14.54 -24.26
C ALA A 677 -22.73 -14.53 -23.13
N LEU A 678 -23.00 -13.78 -22.04
CA LEU A 678 -22.17 -13.74 -20.83
C LEU A 678 -21.96 -15.14 -20.26
N LEU A 679 -23.06 -15.88 -20.07
CA LEU A 679 -23.06 -17.24 -19.53
C LEU A 679 -22.40 -18.27 -20.46
N GLY A 680 -22.27 -17.96 -21.75
CA GLY A 680 -21.49 -18.73 -22.71
C GLY A 680 -19.98 -18.59 -22.52
N ASN A 681 -19.53 -17.43 -22.03
CA ASN A 681 -18.13 -17.09 -21.77
C ASN A 681 -17.85 -16.91 -20.27
N PHE A 682 -18.63 -17.57 -19.41
CA PHE A 682 -18.61 -17.30 -17.97
C PHE A 682 -17.25 -17.52 -17.31
N GLU A 683 -16.38 -18.36 -17.87
CA GLU A 683 -15.03 -18.59 -17.36
C GLU A 683 -14.19 -17.30 -17.33
N CYS A 684 -14.43 -16.39 -18.28
CA CYS A 684 -13.79 -15.07 -18.33
C CYS A 684 -14.49 -14.02 -17.44
N PHE A 685 -15.69 -14.32 -16.95
CA PHE A 685 -16.57 -13.37 -16.25
C PHE A 685 -17.12 -13.95 -14.94
N GLN A 686 -16.38 -14.86 -14.31
CA GLN A 686 -16.81 -15.52 -13.08
C GLN A 686 -17.27 -14.52 -12.01
N PRO A 687 -16.52 -13.44 -11.69
CA PRO A 687 -16.98 -12.49 -10.68
C PRO A 687 -18.28 -11.77 -11.05
N VAL A 688 -18.49 -11.45 -12.34
CA VAL A 688 -19.73 -10.84 -12.81
C VAL A 688 -20.91 -11.78 -12.60
N VAL A 689 -20.73 -13.07 -12.92
CA VAL A 689 -21.74 -14.10 -12.70
C VAL A 689 -22.03 -14.26 -11.21
N GLN A 690 -21.00 -14.26 -10.35
CA GLN A 690 -21.17 -14.31 -8.90
C GLN A 690 -22.00 -13.13 -8.38
N PHE A 691 -21.65 -11.90 -8.77
CA PHE A 691 -22.43 -10.71 -8.42
C PHE A 691 -23.86 -10.76 -8.96
N LEU A 692 -24.10 -11.35 -10.15
CA LEU A 692 -25.46 -11.53 -10.67
C LEU A 692 -26.32 -12.47 -9.80
N PHE A 693 -25.73 -13.55 -9.27
CA PHE A 693 -26.41 -14.42 -8.32
C PHE A 693 -26.71 -13.68 -7.01
N GLY A 694 -25.72 -12.94 -6.48
CA GLY A 694 -25.90 -12.12 -5.28
C GLY A 694 -26.98 -11.06 -5.44
N LEU A 695 -26.96 -10.28 -6.53
CA LEU A 695 -27.98 -9.27 -6.80
C LEU A 695 -29.37 -9.87 -7.09
N SER A 696 -29.46 -11.19 -7.32
CA SER A 696 -30.73 -11.94 -7.47
C SER A 696 -31.22 -12.57 -6.15
N ASN A 697 -30.50 -12.35 -5.05
CA ASN A 697 -30.88 -12.76 -3.70
C ASN A 697 -32.05 -11.90 -3.20
N ARG A 698 -33.07 -12.54 -2.62
CA ARG A 698 -34.28 -11.84 -2.11
C ARG A 698 -34.02 -11.10 -0.79
N GLY A 699 -33.04 -11.53 -0.02
CA GLY A 699 -32.68 -10.92 1.27
C GLY A 699 -31.87 -9.63 1.12
N ILE A 700 -31.34 -9.33 -0.07
CA ILE A 700 -30.66 -8.07 -0.34
C ILE A 700 -31.70 -7.06 -0.82
N ASP A 701 -32.19 -6.21 0.08
CA ASP A 701 -33.05 -5.08 -0.28
C ASP A 701 -32.24 -4.02 -1.02
N THR A 702 -32.08 -4.20 -2.33
CA THR A 702 -31.41 -3.20 -3.15
C THR A 702 -32.39 -2.11 -3.54
N HIS A 703 -32.47 -1.01 -2.79
CA HIS A 703 -33.05 0.24 -3.31
C HIS A 703 -32.38 0.70 -4.63
N LEU A 704 -31.23 0.12 -4.98
CA LEU A 704 -30.53 0.27 -6.27
C LEU A 704 -31.32 -0.28 -7.48
N ILE A 705 -32.17 -1.29 -7.28
CA ILE A 705 -32.96 -1.95 -8.33
C ILE A 705 -34.45 -1.90 -7.93
N LYS A 706 -35.23 -1.01 -8.55
CA LYS A 706 -36.65 -0.82 -8.21
C LYS A 706 -37.57 -2.02 -8.50
N GLN A 707 -37.11 -3.01 -9.27
CA GLN A 707 -37.92 -4.17 -9.67
C GLN A 707 -37.12 -5.47 -9.61
N SER A 708 -37.67 -6.47 -8.92
CA SER A 708 -37.18 -7.84 -9.00
C SER A 708 -37.26 -8.34 -10.46
N ARG A 709 -36.25 -9.10 -10.91
CA ARG A 709 -36.22 -9.72 -12.26
C ARG A 709 -36.25 -11.24 -12.18
N PRO A 710 -37.45 -11.84 -11.98
CA PRO A 710 -37.60 -13.29 -11.87
C PRO A 710 -37.08 -14.06 -13.09
N SER A 711 -37.18 -13.50 -14.29
CA SER A 711 -36.74 -14.14 -15.54
C SER A 711 -35.22 -14.28 -15.64
N ILE A 712 -34.47 -13.26 -15.23
CA ILE A 712 -33.00 -13.31 -15.16
C ILE A 712 -32.59 -14.34 -14.13
N LYS A 713 -33.18 -14.31 -12.93
CA LYS A 713 -32.95 -15.31 -11.89
C LYS A 713 -33.24 -16.73 -12.39
N ALA A 714 -34.38 -16.96 -13.01
CA ALA A 714 -34.74 -18.25 -13.58
C ALA A 714 -33.76 -18.71 -14.68
N ARG A 715 -33.25 -17.77 -15.49
CA ARG A 715 -32.23 -18.07 -16.51
C ARG A 715 -30.89 -18.46 -15.87
N LEU A 716 -30.44 -17.75 -14.84
CA LEU A 716 -29.23 -18.06 -14.07
C LEU A 716 -29.33 -19.44 -13.43
N GLN A 717 -30.44 -19.71 -12.73
CA GLN A 717 -30.72 -21.01 -12.11
C GLN A 717 -30.71 -22.15 -13.14
N LYS A 718 -31.42 -21.98 -14.25
CA LYS A 718 -31.45 -22.98 -15.34
C LYS A 718 -30.07 -23.20 -15.97
N TRP A 719 -29.26 -22.14 -16.11
CA TRP A 719 -27.89 -22.27 -16.60
C TRP A 719 -27.02 -23.06 -15.62
N LEU A 720 -27.06 -22.73 -14.32
CA LEU A 720 -26.28 -23.42 -13.29
C LEU A 720 -26.61 -24.92 -13.26
N LEU A 721 -27.89 -25.30 -13.31
CA LEU A 721 -28.29 -26.71 -13.39
C LEU A 721 -27.77 -27.40 -14.66
N ARG A 722 -27.70 -26.70 -15.81
CA ARG A 722 -27.10 -27.25 -17.04
C ARG A 722 -25.59 -27.46 -16.89
N VAL A 723 -24.90 -26.50 -16.26
CA VAL A 723 -23.47 -26.57 -15.97
C VAL A 723 -23.15 -27.76 -15.07
N LEU A 724 -23.90 -27.93 -13.99
CA LEU A 724 -23.75 -29.08 -13.08
C LEU A 724 -23.97 -30.42 -13.81
N LYS A 725 -25.00 -30.53 -14.64
CA LYS A 725 -25.24 -31.74 -15.46
C LYS A 725 -24.10 -32.04 -16.43
N ARG A 726 -23.53 -30.99 -17.05
CA ARG A 726 -22.42 -31.12 -17.99
C ARG A 726 -21.15 -31.61 -17.29
N TYR A 727 -20.85 -31.10 -16.10
CA TYR A 727 -19.62 -31.45 -15.39
C TYR A 727 -19.72 -32.73 -14.56
N ARG A 728 -20.93 -33.19 -14.25
CA ARG A 728 -21.16 -34.51 -13.67
C ARG A 728 -20.60 -35.66 -14.54
N THR A 729 -20.60 -35.51 -15.87
CA THR A 729 -20.10 -36.56 -16.77
C THR A 729 -18.59 -36.48 -17.04
N ASN A 730 -17.90 -35.41 -16.61
CA ASN A 730 -16.44 -35.25 -16.74
C ASN A 730 -15.83 -34.40 -15.59
N PRO A 731 -15.69 -34.97 -14.39
CA PRO A 731 -15.38 -34.20 -13.18
C PRO A 731 -13.91 -33.81 -12.99
N TRP A 732 -12.97 -34.37 -13.77
CA TRP A 732 -11.53 -34.29 -13.46
C TRP A 732 -10.85 -32.97 -13.86
N ASN A 733 -11.44 -32.18 -14.76
CA ASN A 733 -10.79 -30.99 -15.35
C ASN A 733 -11.41 -29.63 -14.97
N HIS A 734 -12.43 -29.57 -14.12
CA HIS A 734 -13.24 -28.34 -13.90
C HIS A 734 -13.39 -27.95 -12.43
N LYS A 735 -12.44 -28.37 -11.62
CA LYS A 735 -12.42 -28.23 -10.16
C LYS A 735 -12.59 -26.80 -9.64
N GLU A 736 -11.90 -25.83 -10.23
CA GLU A 736 -12.02 -24.40 -9.90
C GLU A 736 -13.40 -23.81 -10.27
N ILE A 737 -13.94 -24.23 -11.43
CA ILE A 737 -15.29 -23.84 -11.86
C ILE A 737 -16.33 -24.36 -10.85
N MET A 738 -16.17 -25.59 -10.38
CA MET A 738 -17.10 -26.16 -9.40
C MET A 738 -17.07 -25.39 -8.07
N LEU A 739 -15.88 -24.95 -7.63
CA LEU A 739 -15.77 -24.10 -6.45
C LEU A 739 -16.50 -22.77 -6.67
N HIS A 740 -16.28 -22.12 -7.81
CA HIS A 740 -17.00 -20.90 -8.19
C HIS A 740 -18.53 -21.10 -8.22
N ILE A 741 -19.04 -22.24 -8.67
CA ILE A 741 -20.47 -22.54 -8.64
C ILE A 741 -21.02 -22.60 -7.20
N LEU A 742 -20.26 -23.12 -6.23
CA LEU A 742 -20.69 -23.07 -4.83
C LEU A 742 -20.79 -21.62 -4.33
N HIS A 743 -19.83 -20.77 -4.68
CA HIS A 743 -19.90 -19.34 -4.33
C HIS A 743 -21.12 -18.65 -4.96
N CYS A 744 -21.47 -18.97 -6.21
CA CYS A 744 -22.71 -18.50 -6.84
C CYS A 744 -23.97 -18.96 -6.09
N LEU A 745 -24.01 -20.22 -5.62
CA LEU A 745 -25.11 -20.74 -4.81
C LEU A 745 -25.22 -20.01 -3.46
N TYR A 746 -24.07 -19.74 -2.84
CA TYR A 746 -23.99 -19.01 -1.57
C TYR A 746 -24.48 -17.56 -1.69
N GLU A 747 -24.06 -16.85 -2.74
CA GLU A 747 -24.47 -15.46 -2.99
C GLU A 747 -25.97 -15.34 -3.24
N LEU A 748 -26.57 -16.33 -3.93
CA LEU A 748 -28.02 -16.36 -4.19
C LEU A 748 -28.84 -16.54 -2.90
N HIS A 749 -28.31 -17.32 -1.96
CA HIS A 749 -28.91 -17.59 -0.65
C HIS A 749 -30.36 -18.13 -0.68
N GLU A 750 -30.66 -19.00 -1.65
CA GLU A 750 -31.99 -19.61 -1.85
C GLU A 750 -31.96 -21.12 -1.56
N GLU A 751 -32.22 -21.50 -0.30
CA GLU A 751 -32.04 -22.88 0.18
C GLU A 751 -32.71 -23.95 -0.69
N GLU A 752 -33.94 -23.70 -1.17
CA GLU A 752 -34.67 -24.66 -2.00
C GLU A 752 -33.96 -24.94 -3.33
N PHE A 753 -33.41 -23.90 -3.95
CA PHE A 753 -32.67 -24.04 -5.20
C PHE A 753 -31.29 -24.66 -4.96
N VAL A 754 -30.61 -24.29 -3.87
CA VAL A 754 -29.34 -24.90 -3.48
C VAL A 754 -29.52 -26.41 -3.30
N ARG A 755 -30.59 -26.84 -2.62
CA ARG A 755 -30.96 -28.25 -2.46
C ARG A 755 -31.17 -28.95 -3.81
N GLU A 756 -31.85 -28.31 -4.76
CA GLU A 756 -32.04 -28.86 -6.11
C GLU A 756 -30.69 -29.00 -6.84
N ALA A 757 -29.88 -27.94 -6.85
CA ALA A 757 -28.60 -27.89 -7.53
C ALA A 757 -27.64 -28.96 -7.00
N MET A 758 -27.51 -29.08 -5.68
CA MET A 758 -26.65 -30.08 -5.05
C MET A 758 -27.15 -31.51 -5.29
N GLY A 759 -28.48 -31.73 -5.36
CA GLY A 759 -29.04 -33.03 -5.75
C GLY A 759 -28.70 -33.42 -7.20
N VAL A 760 -28.66 -32.46 -8.12
CA VAL A 760 -28.21 -32.69 -9.51
C VAL A 760 -26.72 -33.04 -9.55
N TRP A 761 -25.91 -32.39 -8.70
CA TRP A 761 -24.48 -32.61 -8.61
C TRP A 761 -24.15 -34.02 -8.10
N GLY A 762 -24.74 -34.45 -6.99
CA GLY A 762 -24.69 -35.82 -6.44
C GLY A 762 -23.34 -36.23 -5.82
N GLU A 763 -22.21 -35.87 -6.44
CA GLU A 763 -20.85 -36.16 -5.98
C GLU A 763 -19.96 -34.91 -6.08
N VAL A 764 -19.39 -34.48 -4.96
CA VAL A 764 -18.56 -33.27 -4.86
C VAL A 764 -17.10 -33.68 -4.69
N MET A 765 -16.25 -33.34 -5.67
CA MET A 765 -14.84 -33.72 -5.68
C MET A 765 -13.93 -32.49 -5.80
N PHE A 766 -13.24 -32.16 -4.71
CA PHE A 766 -12.26 -31.05 -4.67
C PHE A 766 -10.82 -31.52 -4.51
N ASP A 767 -10.52 -32.81 -4.69
CA ASP A 767 -9.17 -33.40 -4.51
C ASP A 767 -8.05 -32.49 -5.06
N ARG A 768 -7.06 -32.18 -4.22
CA ARG A 768 -5.91 -31.30 -4.52
C ARG A 768 -6.20 -29.82 -4.76
N ILE A 769 -7.41 -29.32 -4.50
CA ILE A 769 -7.67 -27.87 -4.45
C ILE A 769 -7.50 -27.40 -3.00
N PRO A 770 -6.56 -26.48 -2.72
CA PRO A 770 -6.48 -25.89 -1.39
C PRO A 770 -7.74 -25.05 -1.13
N LEU A 771 -8.58 -25.49 -0.19
CA LEU A 771 -9.80 -24.75 0.17
C LEU A 771 -9.47 -23.73 1.26
N THR A 772 -9.86 -22.47 1.05
CA THR A 772 -9.81 -21.41 2.06
C THR A 772 -10.86 -21.65 3.16
N ARG A 773 -10.85 -20.81 4.21
CA ARG A 773 -11.92 -20.84 5.22
C ARG A 773 -13.27 -20.50 4.59
N THR A 774 -13.32 -19.45 3.77
CA THR A 774 -14.54 -19.04 3.03
C THR A 774 -15.05 -20.18 2.13
N ASP A 775 -14.17 -20.88 1.42
CA ASP A 775 -14.58 -22.03 0.59
C ASP A 775 -15.24 -23.13 1.41
N CYS A 776 -14.65 -23.47 2.57
CA CYS A 776 -15.21 -24.47 3.46
C CYS A 776 -16.54 -24.00 4.08
N TRP A 777 -16.72 -22.70 4.26
CA TRP A 777 -17.98 -22.12 4.76
C TRP A 777 -19.09 -22.20 3.73
N VAL A 778 -18.79 -21.74 2.52
CA VAL A 778 -19.66 -21.83 1.35
C VAL A 778 -20.06 -23.28 1.09
N LEU A 779 -19.10 -24.20 1.19
CA LEU A 779 -19.35 -25.64 1.14
C LEU A 779 -20.31 -26.06 2.26
N LEU A 780 -20.03 -25.73 3.52
CA LEU A 780 -20.90 -26.05 4.66
C LEU A 780 -22.35 -25.65 4.41
N TYR A 781 -22.59 -24.41 4.00
CA TYR A 781 -23.92 -23.90 3.66
C TYR A 781 -24.60 -24.78 2.61
N CYS A 782 -23.93 -25.05 1.49
CA CYS A 782 -24.49 -25.87 0.42
C CYS A 782 -24.79 -27.32 0.88
N LEU A 783 -23.92 -27.92 1.70
CA LEU A 783 -24.14 -29.26 2.24
C LEU A 783 -25.30 -29.26 3.25
N GLN A 784 -25.50 -28.19 4.02
CA GLN A 784 -26.59 -28.06 5.00
C GLN A 784 -27.98 -27.92 4.36
N CYS A 785 -28.08 -27.44 3.13
CA CYS A 785 -29.34 -27.46 2.38
C CYS A 785 -29.74 -28.88 1.93
N CYS A 786 -28.82 -29.86 1.99
CA CYS A 786 -29.01 -31.21 1.45
C CYS A 786 -29.31 -32.25 2.53
N PRO A 787 -30.26 -33.17 2.31
CA PRO A 787 -30.50 -34.28 3.24
C PRO A 787 -29.40 -35.35 3.18
N THR A 788 -28.94 -35.73 1.99
CA THR A 788 -27.83 -36.69 1.77
C THR A 788 -27.00 -36.31 0.55
N ILE A 789 -25.71 -36.68 0.56
CA ILE A 789 -24.76 -36.48 -0.54
C ILE A 789 -24.00 -37.79 -0.75
N GLY A 790 -23.91 -38.26 -2.00
CA GLY A 790 -23.32 -39.56 -2.30
C GLY A 790 -21.84 -39.63 -1.93
N SER A 791 -21.02 -38.73 -2.47
CA SER A 791 -19.58 -38.70 -2.15
C SER A 791 -19.07 -37.28 -2.02
N LEU A 792 -18.27 -37.02 -0.98
CA LEU A 792 -17.50 -35.80 -0.79
C LEU A 792 -16.00 -36.14 -0.70
N LYS A 793 -15.18 -35.68 -1.65
CA LYS A 793 -13.73 -35.90 -1.66
C LYS A 793 -12.97 -34.60 -1.42
N LEU A 794 -12.27 -34.53 -0.29
CA LEU A 794 -11.47 -33.38 0.17
C LEU A 794 -9.98 -33.75 0.36
N THR A 795 -9.54 -34.82 -0.29
CA THR A 795 -8.15 -35.28 -0.21
C THR A 795 -7.19 -34.18 -0.69
N LYS A 796 -6.09 -33.93 0.06
CA LYS A 796 -5.08 -32.91 -0.26
C LYS A 796 -5.63 -31.48 -0.44
N CYS A 797 -6.77 -31.15 0.18
CA CYS A 797 -7.39 -29.82 0.08
C CYS A 797 -6.94 -28.79 1.14
N ASN A 798 -5.84 -29.04 1.85
CA ASN A 798 -5.39 -28.21 2.99
C ASN A 798 -6.48 -28.05 4.09
N ILE A 799 -7.21 -29.14 4.36
CA ILE A 799 -8.20 -29.21 5.43
C ILE A 799 -7.48 -29.35 6.78
N THR A 800 -7.42 -28.25 7.52
CA THR A 800 -6.90 -28.24 8.89
C THR A 800 -7.94 -28.79 9.87
N ALA A 801 -7.52 -29.10 11.11
CA ALA A 801 -8.45 -29.53 12.16
C ALA A 801 -9.57 -28.51 12.42
N GLU A 802 -9.30 -27.22 12.26
CA GLU A 802 -10.29 -26.16 12.37
C GLU A 802 -11.33 -26.21 11.24
N LYS A 803 -10.88 -26.27 9.98
CA LYS A 803 -11.78 -26.39 8.82
C LYS A 803 -12.65 -27.65 8.89
N LEU A 804 -12.08 -28.75 9.40
CA LEU A 804 -12.82 -30.00 9.59
C LEU A 804 -13.90 -29.86 10.68
N ARG A 805 -13.60 -29.21 11.81
CA ARG A 805 -14.62 -28.91 12.84
C ARG A 805 -15.74 -28.04 12.30
N MET A 806 -15.41 -27.08 11.45
CA MET A 806 -16.39 -26.21 10.79
C MET A 806 -17.32 -27.00 9.86
N LEU A 807 -16.77 -27.91 9.06
CA LEU A 807 -17.54 -28.78 8.16
C LEU A 807 -18.32 -29.89 8.89
N GLN A 808 -17.89 -30.27 10.10
CA GLN A 808 -18.44 -31.37 10.88
C GLN A 808 -19.98 -31.47 10.88
N PRO A 809 -20.76 -30.37 11.04
CA PRO A 809 -22.22 -30.45 11.09
C PRO A 809 -22.86 -30.99 9.80
N ALA A 810 -22.16 -30.92 8.67
CA ALA A 810 -22.65 -31.40 7.38
C ALA A 810 -21.98 -32.69 6.91
N LEU A 811 -20.79 -33.04 7.43
CA LEU A 811 -20.08 -34.28 7.03
C LEU A 811 -20.88 -35.56 7.33
N SER A 812 -21.72 -35.54 8.37
CA SER A 812 -22.60 -36.69 8.70
C SER A 812 -23.65 -36.99 7.63
N ARG A 813 -23.80 -36.10 6.64
CA ARG A 813 -24.76 -36.23 5.53
C ARG A 813 -24.13 -36.84 4.27
N CYS A 814 -22.82 -37.08 4.28
CA CYS A 814 -22.09 -37.72 3.19
C CYS A 814 -22.11 -39.25 3.35
N GLU A 815 -22.50 -39.99 2.31
CA GLU A 815 -22.46 -41.45 2.31
C GLU A 815 -21.01 -41.96 2.20
N GLU A 816 -20.19 -41.28 1.37
CA GLU A 816 -18.75 -41.49 1.27
C GLU A 816 -17.98 -40.18 1.53
N LEU A 817 -16.93 -40.25 2.36
CA LEU A 817 -16.02 -39.14 2.65
C LEU A 817 -14.58 -39.57 2.34
N GLY A 818 -13.90 -38.85 1.45
CA GLY A 818 -12.54 -39.16 0.97
C GLY A 818 -11.54 -38.02 1.10
#